data_AF-A0A3R6L8S2-F1
#
_entry.id   AF-A0A3R6L8S2-F1
#
_cell.length_a   1.000
_cell.length_b   1.000
_cell.length_c   1.000
_cell.angle_alpha   90.00
_cell.angle_beta   90.00
_cell.angle_gamma   90.00
#
_symmetry.space_group_name_H-M   'P 1'
#
loop_
_entity.id
_entity.type
_entity.pdbx_description
1 polymer ?
#
loop_
_entity_poly.entity_id
_entity_poly.type
_entity_poly.pdbx_seq_one_letter_code
_entity_poly.pdbx_strand_id
1 'polypeptide(L)'
;MRKKNLKGLLAACLSFSMVVTSFSVGGIGTKTAEAAEDDKTVFTEVLTPDQITLREKLPEKASNITEGESREVTIQGTGTKMTVKDNGTVRKELSSKWLAENEMGAGVNLGNTMEAVIPVDQKKDATPTDGETMWKQPVTTQEYFDALHSYGINTVRIPVAWSNADIDDGTYTLREEFLGRIEEIVNYALNEGMYVIVNDHWDNQWWGQFGACKKDADGNKVADEETRAAAWTRYESYWTQISERFKDYSDHLIFEGANEELGTRLNDAICLNGPAKGYAKPDNSGKDIVTLGGNLKTDELYEMTNKINQKFVDIVRSTGGNNTYRHLLIPGYDTDISKTVDDRYKMPTDIAENGKDKLFISVHYYTPWDFCGDGGTGTYTVGDQKATYEYFNQMKEKFSDNGYGIIIGECAVCNPAGVDASVTQWYNDTFTAAQQISAVPCLWETSQYFDRVECKQIYKDIADFYNTINQADGDATMTKISGGVPSNGDDSDVHFGDYVDKTLWKTKGLHAYITYQTPTWDYRNAYKPLRSLGKDEGSYQYIQAGGNEVTKENTKVTDVQITKDGEYTISLDGVDLSAANNYRMLGIATDIDYKTYKESGIKITNATMKVDGKEVTDAPFDLTVKEDNKYYTFMAVNAYAKDGEFFPLNELNDAEKLPVASKSIEFTFTVTGLDKVLQDIADGSYIDPETGKALNDDTPEISYGKYIDKSLWEKKGAHAYLMYQTASWDYRDAFKPQKKLAKDAHAFEYIRAAGNEAADTTKVQDVYFDKDGDYTVSIDGIDLSAANAFNMLGVATDIAWKTYPGVTVTAKSIKLDGKEVLKDSVLPPKTEENKNDYYTFMAIDKWADEGSHPLDDASANEELELPSQSVSIEFTVSGLDQLLKDVANGTYIDPQTGKQIDPNAKPAESPAAPTQVPSASPSNVPSAVPSASAPAAKTTTPAAVTSAPSIVGPKVNATFTSGNYKYKVTKAATTVAKGTVKVVGLTKKGAKAKKLNVPATIKKQTAGYKVTAIGAKAFKGSKATAITLNKNIKTIPSAAFANCKKLKTLTVKAKLKKVAKKSFKGCKKKIKVKGASAKVRKANVKLLKKSGYKKFK
;
A
#
# COMPACT_ATOMS: atom_id res chain seq x y z
N MET A 1 -20.46 -28.10 -68.75
CA MET A 1 -21.67 -27.64 -69.49
C MET A 1 -22.57 -26.95 -68.47
N ARG A 2 -23.35 -25.90 -68.73
CA ARG A 2 -23.40 -24.75 -69.68
C ARG A 2 -24.76 -24.08 -69.32
N LYS A 3 -24.97 -22.77 -69.25
CA LYS A 3 -24.14 -21.55 -69.45
C LYS A 3 -25.08 -20.36 -69.09
N LYS A 4 -24.54 -19.23 -68.60
CA LYS A 4 -25.17 -17.87 -68.74
C LYS A 4 -26.52 -17.68 -67.99
N ASN A 5 -27.03 -16.47 -67.71
CA ASN A 5 -26.70 -15.07 -68.02
C ASN A 5 -27.12 -14.23 -66.77
N LEU A 6 -26.43 -13.18 -66.30
CA LEU A 6 -26.11 -11.88 -66.91
C LEU A 6 -27.18 -10.78 -66.65
N LYS A 7 -26.76 -9.72 -65.92
CA LYS A 7 -27.27 -8.33 -65.87
C LYS A 7 -28.58 -7.99 -65.12
N GLY A 8 -28.43 -7.03 -64.20
CA GLY A 8 -29.46 -6.16 -63.63
C GLY A 8 -28.80 -5.02 -62.82
N LEU A 9 -28.55 -3.88 -63.46
CA LEU A 9 -28.04 -2.61 -62.92
C LEU A 9 -28.83 -2.09 -61.69
N LEU A 10 -28.39 -1.11 -60.86
CA LEU A 10 -27.10 -0.47 -60.50
C LEU A 10 -27.43 0.58 -59.40
N ALA A 11 -26.42 1.01 -58.62
CA ALA A 11 -26.33 2.29 -57.90
C ALA A 11 -26.98 2.49 -56.50
N ALA A 12 -26.13 3.08 -55.64
CA ALA A 12 -26.38 4.01 -54.53
C ALA A 12 -26.73 3.49 -53.11
N CYS A 13 -26.06 4.13 -52.13
CA CYS A 13 -26.39 4.22 -50.71
C CYS A 13 -26.28 2.95 -49.82
N LEU A 14 -25.13 2.75 -49.18
CA LEU A 14 -24.91 3.11 -47.75
C LEU A 14 -23.61 2.52 -47.20
N SER A 15 -22.68 3.43 -46.83
CA SER A 15 -21.78 3.22 -45.68
C SER A 15 -22.56 3.39 -44.37
N PHE A 16 -22.05 2.82 -43.27
CA PHE A 16 -22.63 2.77 -41.91
C PHE A 16 -23.81 1.81 -41.66
N SER A 17 -23.54 0.79 -40.83
CA SER A 17 -24.40 0.27 -39.75
C SER A 17 -23.51 -0.68 -38.91
N MET A 18 -23.12 -0.33 -37.69
CA MET A 18 -23.82 -0.55 -36.40
C MET A 18 -24.02 -2.02 -35.99
N VAL A 19 -23.72 -2.26 -34.71
CA VAL A 19 -23.79 -3.52 -33.97
C VAL A 19 -25.24 -3.95 -33.74
N VAL A 20 -25.53 -5.25 -33.91
CA VAL A 20 -26.53 -5.96 -33.06
C VAL A 20 -25.98 -7.34 -32.71
N THR A 21 -26.22 -7.74 -31.47
CA THR A 21 -25.89 -9.04 -30.88
C THR A 21 -26.60 -10.22 -31.55
N SER A 22 -26.03 -11.42 -31.43
CA SER A 22 -26.77 -12.67 -31.61
C SER A 22 -26.37 -13.70 -30.56
N PHE A 23 -27.28 -13.96 -29.62
CA PHE A 23 -27.32 -15.25 -28.93
C PHE A 23 -27.50 -16.36 -29.97
N SER A 24 -26.74 -17.45 -29.85
CA SER A 24 -27.03 -18.70 -30.58
C SER A 24 -27.31 -19.81 -29.58
N VAL A 25 -28.52 -20.35 -29.62
CA VAL A 25 -28.93 -21.51 -28.83
C VAL A 25 -28.52 -22.78 -29.57
N GLY A 26 -27.84 -23.69 -28.88
CA GLY A 26 -27.87 -25.13 -29.13
C GLY A 26 -27.22 -25.64 -30.44
N GLY A 27 -25.91 -25.92 -30.38
CA GLY A 27 -25.22 -26.78 -31.34
C GLY A 27 -24.26 -27.71 -30.60
N ILE A 28 -24.55 -29.02 -30.55
CA ILE A 28 -23.73 -30.00 -29.83
C ILE A 28 -22.38 -30.17 -30.55
N GLY A 29 -21.31 -29.75 -29.89
CA GLY A 29 -19.93 -29.97 -30.30
C GLY A 29 -19.03 -29.87 -29.07
N THR A 30 -18.29 -30.94 -28.78
CA THR A 30 -17.47 -31.06 -27.57
C THR A 30 -16.38 -29.98 -27.50
N LYS A 31 -16.59 -28.99 -26.62
CA LYS A 31 -15.50 -28.16 -26.08
C LYS A 31 -15.08 -28.74 -24.73
N THR A 32 -13.76 -28.78 -24.51
CA THR A 32 -13.15 -29.00 -23.20
C THR A 32 -13.68 -27.97 -22.21
N ALA A 33 -14.05 -28.40 -21.01
CA ALA A 33 -14.41 -27.50 -19.93
C ALA A 33 -13.16 -26.71 -19.50
N GLU A 34 -13.22 -25.38 -19.59
CA GLU A 34 -12.32 -24.51 -18.85
C GLU A 34 -12.64 -24.67 -17.36
N ALA A 35 -11.61 -24.78 -16.53
CA ALA A 35 -11.80 -24.96 -15.09
C ALA A 35 -12.44 -23.70 -14.51
N ALA A 36 -13.52 -23.86 -13.75
CA ALA A 36 -14.11 -22.75 -13.01
C ALA A 36 -13.15 -22.31 -11.90
N GLU A 37 -12.73 -21.05 -11.92
CA GLU A 37 -11.95 -20.45 -10.83
C GLU A 37 -12.81 -20.35 -9.56
N ASP A 38 -12.25 -20.76 -8.42
CA ASP A 38 -12.91 -20.73 -7.11
C ASP A 38 -13.13 -19.27 -6.68
N ASP A 39 -14.37 -18.93 -6.32
CA ASP A 39 -14.75 -17.61 -5.82
C ASP A 39 -13.92 -17.15 -4.62
N LYS A 40 -13.35 -18.08 -3.85
CA LYS A 40 -12.50 -17.76 -2.68
C LYS A 40 -11.06 -17.40 -3.04
N THR A 41 -10.66 -17.49 -4.31
CA THR A 41 -9.31 -17.17 -4.78
C THR A 41 -9.01 -15.70 -4.50
N VAL A 42 -8.02 -15.44 -3.63
CA VAL A 42 -7.61 -14.07 -3.26
C VAL A 42 -6.68 -13.51 -4.34
N PHE A 43 -7.00 -12.32 -4.85
CA PHE A 43 -6.08 -11.57 -5.70
C PHE A 43 -4.98 -10.95 -4.85
N THR A 44 -3.80 -11.57 -4.83
CA THR A 44 -2.64 -11.05 -4.09
C THR A 44 -1.66 -10.27 -4.97
N GLU A 45 -1.61 -10.54 -6.28
CA GLU A 45 -0.63 -9.91 -7.17
C GLU A 45 -0.97 -8.45 -7.52
N VAL A 46 -0.04 -7.55 -7.22
CA VAL A 46 -0.11 -6.14 -7.63
C VAL A 46 0.17 -6.03 -9.13
N LEU A 47 -0.75 -5.41 -9.86
CA LEU A 47 -0.71 -5.34 -11.31
C LEU A 47 0.40 -4.41 -11.82
N THR A 48 1.12 -4.89 -12.84
CA THR A 48 2.05 -4.10 -13.64
C THR A 48 1.32 -3.39 -14.80
N PRO A 49 1.90 -2.32 -15.39
CA PRO A 49 1.33 -1.61 -16.54
C PRO A 49 0.89 -2.50 -17.72
N ASP A 50 1.62 -3.59 -17.97
CA ASP A 50 1.35 -4.51 -19.08
C ASP A 50 0.17 -5.47 -18.80
N GLN A 51 -0.19 -5.67 -17.53
CA GLN A 51 -1.36 -6.47 -17.11
C GLN A 51 -2.65 -5.63 -17.07
N ILE A 52 -2.55 -4.31 -16.89
CA ILE A 52 -3.70 -3.40 -16.88
C ILE A 52 -4.18 -3.22 -18.33
N THR A 53 -5.38 -3.71 -18.63
CA THR A 53 -5.98 -3.61 -19.98
C THR A 53 -6.94 -2.44 -20.14
N LEU A 54 -7.48 -1.92 -19.03
CA LEU A 54 -8.33 -0.73 -19.00
C LEU A 54 -7.61 0.49 -19.61
N ARG A 55 -8.28 1.22 -20.50
CA ARG A 55 -7.82 2.52 -21.00
C ARG A 55 -8.97 3.50 -20.94
N GLU A 56 -8.74 4.63 -20.30
CA GLU A 56 -9.68 5.74 -20.28
C GLU A 56 -9.62 6.52 -21.58
N LYS A 57 -10.80 6.95 -22.03
CA LYS A 57 -10.97 7.72 -23.25
C LYS A 57 -10.92 9.20 -22.91
N LEU A 58 -9.71 9.72 -22.66
CA LEU A 58 -9.52 11.16 -22.53
C LEU A 58 -9.79 11.89 -23.86
N PRO A 59 -10.42 13.07 -23.84
CA PRO A 59 -10.77 13.78 -25.06
C PRO A 59 -9.53 14.37 -25.75
N GLU A 60 -9.32 14.05 -27.04
CA GLU A 60 -8.21 14.61 -27.84
C GLU A 60 -8.25 16.15 -27.94
N LYS A 61 -9.44 16.75 -27.81
CA LYS A 61 -9.74 18.19 -27.79
C LYS A 61 -11.23 18.42 -27.49
N ALA A 62 -11.62 18.38 -26.23
CA ALA A 62 -12.99 18.72 -25.81
C ALA A 62 -13.04 19.19 -24.34
N SER A 63 -12.43 20.34 -24.05
CA SER A 63 -12.90 21.20 -22.95
C SER A 63 -13.24 22.56 -23.55
N ASN A 64 -14.31 23.19 -23.06
CA ASN A 64 -14.58 24.61 -23.29
C ASN A 64 -13.61 25.51 -22.50
N ILE A 65 -12.90 24.94 -21.51
CA ILE A 65 -11.75 25.49 -20.78
C ILE A 65 -10.46 25.35 -21.63
N THR A 66 -10.46 25.92 -22.84
CA THR A 66 -9.31 25.83 -23.77
C THR A 66 -8.10 26.70 -23.37
N GLU A 67 -6.88 26.28 -23.76
CA GLU A 67 -5.68 27.13 -23.72
C GLU A 67 -5.83 28.38 -24.61
N GLY A 68 -6.24 29.51 -24.04
CA GLY A 68 -6.21 30.80 -24.73
C GLY A 68 -7.05 31.89 -24.08
N GLU A 69 -8.17 31.52 -23.45
CA GLU A 69 -9.06 32.45 -22.77
C GLU A 69 -8.88 32.31 -21.25
N SER A 70 -8.56 33.41 -20.58
CA SER A 70 -8.45 33.45 -19.13
C SER A 70 -8.85 34.82 -18.61
N ARG A 71 -9.56 34.84 -17.49
CA ARG A 71 -10.04 36.06 -16.84
C ARG A 71 -9.36 36.25 -15.49
N GLU A 72 -9.00 37.49 -15.18
CA GLU A 72 -8.58 37.86 -13.82
C GLU A 72 -9.83 38.09 -12.97
N VAL A 73 -10.05 37.25 -11.97
CA VAL A 73 -11.13 37.43 -10.99
C VAL A 73 -10.57 37.92 -9.67
N THR A 74 -11.40 38.61 -8.88
CA THR A 74 -11.15 38.87 -7.46
C THR A 74 -12.25 38.15 -6.69
N ILE A 75 -11.88 37.07 -6.01
CA ILE A 75 -12.81 36.18 -5.32
C ILE A 75 -13.49 36.93 -4.17
N GLN A 76 -14.82 36.85 -4.10
CA GLN A 76 -15.60 37.54 -3.08
C GLN A 76 -15.45 36.84 -1.72
N GLY A 77 -15.30 37.62 -0.66
CA GLY A 77 -15.03 37.14 0.70
C GLY A 77 -13.54 37.11 1.05
N THR A 78 -12.71 36.43 0.25
CA THR A 78 -11.25 36.35 0.50
C THR A 78 -10.46 37.51 -0.09
N GLY A 79 -10.96 38.13 -1.17
CA GLY A 79 -10.25 39.16 -1.93
C GLY A 79 -9.06 38.64 -2.75
N THR A 80 -8.91 37.31 -2.86
CA THR A 80 -7.86 36.66 -3.64
C THR A 80 -7.99 37.01 -5.11
N LYS A 81 -6.87 37.42 -5.72
CA LYS A 81 -6.79 37.66 -7.17
C LYS A 81 -6.19 36.44 -7.84
N MET A 82 -6.92 35.87 -8.78
CA MET A 82 -6.48 34.70 -9.52
C MET A 82 -6.88 34.76 -10.99
N THR A 83 -6.03 34.19 -11.83
CA THR A 83 -6.33 33.88 -13.21
C THR A 83 -7.20 32.63 -13.24
N VAL A 84 -8.36 32.72 -13.89
CA VAL A 84 -9.32 31.62 -14.06
C VAL A 84 -9.44 31.29 -15.54
N LYS A 85 -9.22 30.02 -15.92
CA LYS A 85 -9.41 29.51 -17.28
C LYS A 85 -10.89 29.18 -17.60
N ASP A 86 -11.73 28.98 -16.58
CA ASP A 86 -13.17 28.81 -16.76
C ASP A 86 -13.81 30.07 -17.39
N ASN A 87 -14.37 29.89 -18.59
CA ASN A 87 -15.00 30.95 -19.38
C ASN A 87 -16.52 31.05 -19.20
N GLY A 88 -17.12 30.25 -18.29
CA GLY A 88 -18.55 30.26 -18.02
C GLY A 88 -19.44 29.68 -19.12
N THR A 89 -18.91 28.93 -20.09
CA THR A 89 -19.72 28.35 -21.17
C THR A 89 -20.41 27.05 -20.73
N VAL A 90 -21.68 26.85 -21.10
CA VAL A 90 -22.38 25.56 -20.95
C VAL A 90 -22.75 24.99 -22.32
N ARG A 91 -22.28 23.78 -22.61
CA ARG A 91 -22.60 22.95 -23.79
C ARG A 91 -23.92 22.22 -23.55
N LYS A 92 -25.01 22.95 -23.76
CA LYS A 92 -26.39 22.53 -23.44
C LYS A 92 -26.80 21.22 -24.09
N GLU A 93 -26.18 20.85 -25.22
CA GLU A 93 -26.43 19.65 -26.00
C GLU A 93 -25.85 18.37 -25.39
N LEU A 94 -24.88 18.46 -24.46
CA LEU A 94 -24.25 17.28 -23.86
C LEU A 94 -25.14 16.68 -22.78
N SER A 95 -25.18 15.36 -22.69
CA SER A 95 -25.86 14.66 -21.59
C SER A 95 -24.86 14.24 -20.50
N SER A 96 -25.33 14.14 -19.26
CA SER A 96 -24.55 13.62 -18.12
C SER A 96 -23.96 12.24 -18.45
N LYS A 97 -24.74 11.35 -19.06
CA LYS A 97 -24.24 10.04 -19.52
C LYS A 97 -23.10 10.18 -20.53
N TRP A 98 -23.24 11.08 -21.51
CA TRP A 98 -22.21 11.31 -22.52
C TRP A 98 -20.91 11.88 -21.90
N LEU A 99 -21.02 12.77 -20.91
CA LEU A 99 -19.86 13.30 -20.17
C LEU A 99 -19.10 12.20 -19.43
N ALA A 100 -19.83 11.31 -18.73
CA ALA A 100 -19.23 10.14 -18.06
C ALA A 100 -18.49 9.22 -19.06
N GLU A 101 -19.07 8.98 -20.23
CA GLU A 101 -18.49 8.12 -21.27
C GLU A 101 -17.28 8.70 -22.02
N ASN A 102 -17.11 10.03 -22.08
CA ASN A 102 -16.23 10.67 -23.06
C ASN A 102 -15.30 11.77 -22.54
N GLU A 103 -15.55 12.35 -21.35
CA GLU A 103 -14.75 13.49 -20.87
C GLU A 103 -14.36 13.43 -19.39
N MET A 104 -15.18 12.84 -18.51
CA MET A 104 -14.91 12.90 -17.06
C MET A 104 -13.78 11.96 -16.60
N GLY A 105 -13.65 10.78 -17.21
CA GLY A 105 -12.62 9.77 -16.87
C GLY A 105 -12.66 9.33 -15.40
N ALA A 106 -11.54 8.84 -14.88
CA ALA A 106 -11.40 8.57 -13.45
C ALA A 106 -11.22 9.85 -12.62
N GLY A 107 -11.83 9.88 -11.43
CA GLY A 107 -11.81 11.03 -10.52
C GLY A 107 -11.23 10.74 -9.13
N VAL A 108 -11.09 11.80 -8.32
CA VAL A 108 -10.67 11.73 -6.91
C VAL A 108 -11.44 12.72 -6.03
N ASN A 109 -11.61 12.40 -4.75
CA ASN A 109 -12.17 13.29 -3.73
C ASN A 109 -11.05 14.06 -3.02
N LEU A 110 -11.27 15.35 -2.74
CA LEU A 110 -10.47 16.15 -1.81
C LEU A 110 -10.92 15.86 -0.35
N GLY A 111 -10.89 14.59 0.05
CA GLY A 111 -11.44 14.14 1.33
C GLY A 111 -10.70 14.67 2.57
N ASN A 112 -11.41 14.67 3.70
CA ASN A 112 -11.05 15.18 5.03
C ASN A 112 -10.60 16.66 5.07
N THR A 113 -11.11 17.49 4.15
CA THR A 113 -10.72 18.89 3.94
C THR A 113 -11.83 19.88 4.29
N MET A 114 -12.68 20.31 3.34
CA MET A 114 -13.70 21.35 3.58
C MET A 114 -14.95 20.82 4.28
N GLU A 115 -15.13 19.50 4.31
CA GLU A 115 -16.09 18.76 5.13
C GLU A 115 -15.62 18.51 6.57
N ALA A 116 -14.35 18.76 6.90
CA ALA A 116 -13.85 18.52 8.24
C ALA A 116 -14.54 19.46 9.24
N VAL A 117 -15.44 18.91 10.06
CA VAL A 117 -16.36 19.74 10.85
C VAL A 117 -15.68 20.44 12.01
N ILE A 118 -16.06 21.71 12.20
CA ILE A 118 -15.74 22.50 13.37
C ILE A 118 -16.85 22.27 14.41
N PRO A 119 -16.50 22.00 15.68
CA PRO A 119 -17.50 21.88 16.75
C PRO A 119 -18.44 23.08 16.82
N VAL A 120 -19.73 22.82 17.04
CA VAL A 120 -20.81 23.83 17.00
C VAL A 120 -20.57 25.00 17.96
N ASP A 121 -19.90 24.78 19.10
CA ASP A 121 -19.56 25.83 20.06
C ASP A 121 -18.36 26.71 19.64
N GLN A 122 -17.60 26.29 18.64
CA GLN A 122 -16.39 26.93 18.13
C GLN A 122 -16.57 27.55 16.74
N LYS A 123 -17.60 27.17 15.97
CA LYS A 123 -17.78 27.60 14.56
C LYS A 123 -17.82 29.12 14.35
N LYS A 124 -18.32 29.88 15.33
CA LYS A 124 -18.54 31.33 15.22
C LYS A 124 -17.26 32.15 14.96
N ASP A 125 -16.14 31.75 15.56
CA ASP A 125 -14.87 32.47 15.46
C ASP A 125 -13.86 31.77 14.53
N ALA A 126 -14.27 30.67 13.89
CA ALA A 126 -13.41 29.83 13.05
C ALA A 126 -13.28 30.39 11.62
N THR A 127 -12.07 30.35 11.07
CA THR A 127 -11.78 30.75 9.70
C THR A 127 -11.91 29.56 8.72
N PRO A 128 -12.01 29.81 7.40
CA PRO A 128 -12.05 28.73 6.40
C PRO A 128 -10.85 27.79 6.48
N THR A 129 -9.68 28.31 6.86
CA THR A 129 -8.46 27.50 7.04
C THR A 129 -8.46 26.69 8.34
N ASP A 130 -9.16 27.13 9.38
CA ASP A 130 -9.35 26.31 10.59
C ASP A 130 -10.26 25.11 10.27
N GLY A 131 -11.27 25.30 9.41
CA GLY A 131 -12.08 24.21 8.83
C GLY A 131 -11.25 23.27 7.96
N GLU A 132 -10.62 23.78 6.88
CA GLU A 132 -9.89 22.96 5.90
C GLU A 132 -8.72 22.14 6.47
N THR A 133 -8.26 22.49 7.69
CA THR A 133 -7.17 21.79 8.39
C THR A 133 -7.60 21.09 9.69
N MET A 134 -8.90 21.10 10.03
CA MET A 134 -9.43 20.52 11.27
C MET A 134 -9.09 19.03 11.41
N TRP A 135 -9.22 18.27 10.32
CA TRP A 135 -8.82 16.85 10.26
C TRP A 135 -7.37 16.64 9.78
N LYS A 136 -6.50 17.61 10.08
CA LYS A 136 -5.02 17.58 9.91
C LYS A 136 -4.52 17.57 8.46
N GLN A 137 -5.39 17.79 7.48
CA GLN A 137 -4.97 18.05 6.09
C GLN A 137 -4.20 19.37 5.99
N PRO A 138 -3.33 19.54 4.97
CA PRO A 138 -2.75 20.84 4.66
C PRO A 138 -3.76 21.75 3.96
N VAL A 139 -3.53 23.06 4.06
CA VAL A 139 -4.22 24.07 3.22
C VAL A 139 -4.06 23.71 1.74
N THR A 140 -5.19 23.63 1.02
CA THR A 140 -5.22 23.20 -0.39
C THR A 140 -4.58 24.25 -1.29
N THR A 141 -3.82 23.83 -2.32
CA THR A 141 -3.19 24.75 -3.27
C THR A 141 -3.38 24.29 -4.72
N GLN A 142 -3.18 25.22 -5.66
CA GLN A 142 -3.14 24.93 -7.10
C GLN A 142 -2.18 23.76 -7.41
N GLU A 143 -0.99 23.72 -6.80
CA GLU A 143 0.00 22.67 -7.05
C GLU A 143 -0.44 21.24 -6.65
N TYR A 144 -1.48 21.09 -5.83
CA TYR A 144 -2.11 19.79 -5.58
C TYR A 144 -2.90 19.31 -6.82
N PHE A 145 -3.68 20.20 -7.43
CA PHE A 145 -4.46 19.90 -8.63
C PHE A 145 -3.58 19.73 -9.86
N ASP A 146 -2.57 20.59 -10.05
CA ASP A 146 -1.54 20.42 -11.08
C ASP A 146 -0.90 19.01 -11.00
N ALA A 147 -0.68 18.52 -9.78
CA ALA A 147 -0.07 17.22 -9.54
C ALA A 147 -1.06 16.07 -9.73
N LEU A 148 -2.32 16.18 -9.31
CA LEU A 148 -3.36 15.20 -9.64
C LEU A 148 -3.55 15.04 -11.15
N HIS A 149 -3.73 16.17 -11.84
CA HIS A 149 -3.94 16.20 -13.29
C HIS A 149 -2.74 15.64 -14.07
N SER A 150 -1.52 15.71 -13.52
CA SER A 150 -0.34 15.08 -14.13
C SER A 150 -0.40 13.54 -14.24
N TYR A 151 -1.27 12.87 -13.48
CA TYR A 151 -1.57 11.43 -13.66
C TYR A 151 -2.78 11.18 -14.57
N GLY A 152 -3.26 12.21 -15.28
CA GLY A 152 -4.41 12.16 -16.18
C GLY A 152 -5.78 12.10 -15.49
N ILE A 153 -5.83 12.34 -14.17
CA ILE A 153 -7.09 12.48 -13.43
C ILE A 153 -7.81 13.71 -13.98
N ASN A 154 -9.08 13.57 -14.34
CA ASN A 154 -9.86 14.64 -14.98
C ASN A 154 -11.16 15.02 -14.24
N THR A 155 -11.50 14.33 -13.14
CA THR A 155 -12.62 14.69 -12.27
C THR A 155 -12.15 14.86 -10.82
N VAL A 156 -12.65 15.89 -10.14
CA VAL A 156 -12.46 16.14 -8.71
C VAL A 156 -13.81 16.26 -8.03
N ARG A 157 -14.02 15.58 -6.91
CA ARG A 157 -15.10 15.89 -5.97
C ARG A 157 -14.53 16.65 -4.79
N ILE A 158 -15.20 17.73 -4.39
CA ILE A 158 -14.86 18.59 -3.26
C ILE A 158 -16.00 18.47 -2.24
N PRO A 159 -15.89 17.54 -1.28
CA PRO A 159 -16.75 17.50 -0.10
C PRO A 159 -16.77 18.84 0.65
N VAL A 160 -17.94 19.33 1.06
CA VAL A 160 -18.06 20.56 1.88
C VAL A 160 -19.08 20.39 3.00
N ALA A 161 -18.70 20.81 4.22
CA ALA A 161 -19.61 20.96 5.36
C ALA A 161 -20.03 22.44 5.47
N TRP A 162 -21.22 22.79 4.96
CA TRP A 162 -21.68 24.18 4.89
C TRP A 162 -22.04 24.78 6.26
N SER A 163 -22.32 23.97 7.28
CA SER A 163 -22.48 24.40 8.68
C SER A 163 -21.21 24.94 9.32
N ASN A 164 -20.03 24.64 8.75
CA ASN A 164 -18.82 25.35 9.13
C ASN A 164 -18.92 26.84 8.78
N ALA A 165 -19.65 27.17 7.70
CA ALA A 165 -19.79 28.50 7.14
C ALA A 165 -21.08 29.22 7.57
N ASP A 166 -22.12 28.53 8.02
CA ASP A 166 -23.39 29.17 8.39
C ASP A 166 -23.29 30.05 9.65
N ILE A 167 -24.13 31.08 9.73
CA ILE A 167 -24.24 31.94 10.93
C ILE A 167 -25.26 31.41 11.95
N ASP A 168 -26.06 30.40 11.58
CA ASP A 168 -27.01 29.66 12.42
C ASP A 168 -28.01 30.53 13.22
N ASP A 169 -28.44 31.65 12.62
CA ASP A 169 -29.42 32.58 13.19
C ASP A 169 -30.85 32.34 12.69
N GLY A 170 -31.09 31.22 12.00
CA GLY A 170 -32.34 30.89 11.31
C GLY A 170 -32.43 31.41 9.87
N THR A 171 -31.53 32.31 9.43
CA THR A 171 -31.39 32.65 8.01
C THR A 171 -30.47 31.68 7.25
N TYR A 172 -29.55 31.05 7.98
CA TYR A 172 -28.51 30.16 7.44
C TYR A 172 -27.66 30.82 6.35
N THR A 173 -27.46 32.14 6.47
CA THR A 173 -26.53 32.88 5.60
C THR A 173 -25.12 32.32 5.76
N LEU A 174 -24.49 31.99 4.63
CA LEU A 174 -23.14 31.44 4.58
C LEU A 174 -22.13 32.59 4.65
N ARG A 175 -21.10 32.45 5.49
CA ARG A 175 -20.05 33.46 5.62
C ARG A 175 -19.21 33.55 4.35
N GLU A 176 -19.06 34.79 3.87
CA GLU A 176 -18.42 35.14 2.61
C GLU A 176 -17.00 34.58 2.47
N GLU A 177 -16.20 34.58 3.53
CA GLU A 177 -14.84 34.06 3.51
C GLU A 177 -14.78 32.54 3.29
N PHE A 178 -15.79 31.77 3.72
CA PHE A 178 -15.87 30.33 3.47
C PHE A 178 -16.28 30.05 2.02
N LEU A 179 -17.34 30.71 1.54
CA LEU A 179 -17.76 30.63 0.13
C LEU A 179 -16.60 31.00 -0.81
N GLY A 180 -15.89 32.09 -0.52
CA GLY A 180 -14.72 32.50 -1.29
C GLY A 180 -13.56 31.51 -1.22
N ARG A 181 -13.30 30.88 -0.07
CA ARG A 181 -12.25 29.85 0.02
C ARG A 181 -12.59 28.61 -0.80
N ILE A 182 -13.85 28.19 -0.80
CA ILE A 182 -14.32 27.06 -1.62
C ILE A 182 -14.25 27.43 -3.11
N GLU A 183 -14.65 28.65 -3.47
CA GLU A 183 -14.53 29.18 -4.84
C GLU A 183 -13.08 29.19 -5.33
N GLU A 184 -12.10 29.54 -4.49
CA GLU A 184 -10.66 29.41 -4.83
C GLU A 184 -10.28 27.96 -5.18
N ILE A 185 -10.70 26.99 -4.37
CA ILE A 185 -10.35 25.57 -4.53
C ILE A 185 -11.02 24.99 -5.80
N VAL A 186 -12.30 25.32 -6.04
CA VAL A 186 -13.02 24.98 -7.28
C VAL A 186 -12.27 25.52 -8.50
N ASN A 187 -11.86 26.79 -8.47
CA ASN A 187 -11.09 27.39 -9.54
C ASN A 187 -9.70 26.77 -9.75
N TYR A 188 -9.07 26.17 -8.73
CA TYR A 188 -7.80 25.48 -8.93
C TYR A 188 -7.94 24.23 -9.81
N ALA A 189 -8.98 23.43 -9.61
CA ALA A 189 -9.26 22.25 -10.42
C ALA A 189 -9.76 22.64 -11.82
N LEU A 190 -10.68 23.62 -11.93
CA LEU A 190 -11.12 24.17 -13.22
C LEU A 190 -9.97 24.81 -14.01
N ASN A 191 -8.96 25.36 -13.34
CA ASN A 191 -7.76 25.86 -14.01
C ASN A 191 -7.00 24.75 -14.73
N GLU A 192 -7.05 23.50 -14.30
CA GLU A 192 -6.46 22.38 -15.04
C GLU A 192 -7.44 21.73 -16.03
N GLY A 193 -8.61 22.35 -16.25
CA GLY A 193 -9.64 21.85 -17.18
C GLY A 193 -10.44 20.65 -16.64
N MET A 194 -10.25 20.29 -15.37
CA MET A 194 -10.93 19.17 -14.72
C MET A 194 -12.43 19.45 -14.55
N TYR A 195 -13.22 18.39 -14.47
CA TYR A 195 -14.58 18.44 -13.91
C TYR A 195 -14.52 18.57 -12.38
N VAL A 196 -15.42 19.34 -11.80
CA VAL A 196 -15.48 19.62 -10.36
C VAL A 196 -16.88 19.37 -9.84
N ILE A 197 -17.01 18.49 -8.85
CA ILE A 197 -18.27 18.22 -8.14
C ILE A 197 -18.18 18.91 -6.77
N VAL A 198 -19.16 19.76 -6.44
CA VAL A 198 -19.31 20.37 -5.11
C VAL A 198 -20.62 19.89 -4.50
N ASN A 199 -20.61 19.49 -3.23
CA ASN A 199 -21.78 18.92 -2.56
C ASN A 199 -22.12 19.61 -1.23
N ASP A 200 -23.17 19.12 -0.58
CA ASP A 200 -23.36 19.21 0.87
C ASP A 200 -23.01 17.86 1.49
N HIS A 201 -21.97 17.80 2.31
CA HIS A 201 -21.39 16.55 2.80
C HIS A 201 -21.95 16.16 4.19
N TRP A 202 -21.22 15.31 4.92
CA TRP A 202 -21.44 15.15 6.34
C TRP A 202 -21.18 16.49 7.07
N ASP A 203 -22.27 17.12 7.50
CA ASP A 203 -22.28 18.52 7.91
C ASP A 203 -22.69 18.69 9.38
N ASN A 204 -21.86 18.16 10.30
CA ASN A 204 -22.18 18.08 11.73
C ASN A 204 -23.51 17.33 12.03
N GLN A 205 -23.94 16.34 11.23
CA GLN A 205 -25.17 15.54 11.43
C GLN A 205 -26.51 16.33 11.50
N TRP A 206 -26.60 17.55 10.96
CA TRP A 206 -27.87 18.31 11.04
C TRP A 206 -29.04 17.68 10.28
N TRP A 207 -28.76 16.78 9.35
CA TRP A 207 -29.73 16.03 8.56
C TRP A 207 -30.77 15.26 9.41
N GLY A 208 -30.41 14.86 10.64
CA GLY A 208 -31.35 14.30 11.63
C GLY A 208 -32.54 15.22 11.97
N GLN A 209 -32.45 16.52 11.67
CA GLN A 209 -33.55 17.47 11.82
C GLN A 209 -34.75 17.15 10.90
N PHE A 210 -34.55 16.51 9.74
CA PHE A 210 -35.65 16.13 8.85
C PHE A 210 -36.56 15.04 9.44
N GLY A 211 -36.00 14.12 10.22
CA GLY A 211 -36.74 13.09 10.96
C GLY A 211 -37.10 13.47 12.39
N ALA A 212 -36.74 14.69 12.84
CA ALA A 212 -36.85 15.15 14.22
C ALA A 212 -38.20 14.83 14.88
N CYS A 213 -38.14 14.43 16.13
CA CYS A 213 -39.29 14.09 16.95
C CYS A 213 -39.10 14.63 18.38
N LYS A 214 -40.19 14.68 19.13
CA LYS A 214 -40.23 15.04 20.55
C LYS A 214 -41.08 14.04 21.32
N LYS A 215 -40.94 14.02 22.65
CA LYS A 215 -41.82 13.22 23.50
C LYS A 215 -43.11 13.98 23.80
N ASP A 216 -44.25 13.32 23.64
CA ASP A 216 -45.53 13.81 24.14
C ASP A 216 -45.64 13.65 25.68
N ALA A 217 -46.80 13.96 26.25
CA ALA A 217 -47.05 13.87 27.69
C ALA A 217 -46.97 12.42 28.24
N ASP A 218 -47.23 11.43 27.39
CA ASP A 218 -47.19 10.00 27.71
C ASP A 218 -45.80 9.38 27.42
N GLY A 219 -44.88 10.16 26.83
CA GLY A 219 -43.50 9.78 26.53
C GLY A 219 -43.27 9.24 25.12
N ASN A 220 -44.29 9.19 24.26
CA ASN A 220 -44.19 8.66 22.89
C ASN A 220 -43.48 9.64 21.96
N LYS A 221 -42.76 9.11 20.96
CA LYS A 221 -42.13 9.93 19.90
C LYS A 221 -43.19 10.45 18.91
N VAL A 222 -43.54 11.73 19.01
CA VAL A 222 -44.35 12.45 18.02
C VAL A 222 -43.48 13.37 17.17
N ALA A 223 -43.90 13.66 15.93
CA ALA A 223 -43.13 14.51 15.03
C ALA A 223 -42.88 15.92 15.61
N ASP A 224 -41.70 16.49 15.32
CA ASP A 224 -41.37 17.87 15.69
C ASP A 224 -41.29 18.78 14.47
N GLU A 225 -42.47 19.15 13.97
CA GLU A 225 -42.62 19.89 12.70
C GLU A 225 -41.92 21.27 12.68
N GLU A 226 -41.65 21.87 13.84
CA GLU A 226 -40.86 23.11 13.95
C GLU A 226 -39.40 22.87 13.55
N THR A 227 -38.75 21.85 14.14
CA THR A 227 -37.38 21.45 13.77
C THR A 227 -37.30 20.94 12.34
N ARG A 228 -38.33 20.22 11.84
CA ARG A 228 -38.40 19.77 10.43
C ARG A 228 -38.52 20.93 9.44
N ALA A 229 -39.30 21.97 9.77
CA ALA A 229 -39.40 23.18 8.96
C ALA A 229 -38.10 24.00 8.95
N ALA A 230 -37.35 24.00 10.07
CA ALA A 230 -36.02 24.61 10.14
C ALA A 230 -35.01 23.89 9.23
N ALA A 231 -35.06 22.55 9.16
CA ALA A 231 -34.23 21.75 8.25
C ALA A 231 -34.43 22.14 6.77
N TRP A 232 -35.70 22.27 6.33
CA TRP A 232 -36.02 22.79 4.99
C TRP A 232 -35.50 24.20 4.76
N THR A 233 -35.67 25.09 5.75
CA THR A 233 -35.20 26.49 5.66
C THR A 233 -33.67 26.57 5.49
N ARG A 234 -32.91 25.72 6.19
CA ARG A 234 -31.46 25.61 5.99
C ARG A 234 -31.12 25.08 4.61
N TYR A 235 -31.73 23.98 4.19
CA TYR A 235 -31.45 23.35 2.89
C TYR A 235 -31.72 24.28 1.70
N GLU A 236 -32.88 24.95 1.71
CA GLU A 236 -33.25 25.93 0.69
C GLU A 236 -32.29 27.14 0.70
N SER A 237 -31.89 27.63 1.88
CA SER A 237 -30.96 28.75 2.02
C SER A 237 -29.55 28.42 1.53
N TYR A 238 -29.00 27.25 1.89
CA TYR A 238 -27.70 26.77 1.43
C TYR A 238 -27.67 26.67 -0.10
N TRP A 239 -28.56 25.86 -0.68
CA TRP A 239 -28.53 25.61 -2.13
C TRP A 239 -28.86 26.83 -2.97
N THR A 240 -29.66 27.78 -2.45
CA THR A 240 -29.87 29.08 -3.13
C THR A 240 -28.57 29.89 -3.17
N GLN A 241 -27.86 30.01 -2.04
CA GLN A 241 -26.61 30.79 -1.95
C GLN A 241 -25.48 30.15 -2.77
N ILE A 242 -25.33 28.82 -2.71
CA ILE A 242 -24.34 28.06 -3.50
C ILE A 242 -24.64 28.22 -5.00
N SER A 243 -25.91 28.05 -5.40
CA SER A 243 -26.33 28.18 -6.79
C SER A 243 -26.07 29.58 -7.34
N GLU A 244 -26.44 30.65 -6.61
CA GLU A 244 -26.18 32.03 -7.03
C GLU A 244 -24.68 32.36 -7.06
N ARG A 245 -23.87 31.88 -6.10
CA ARG A 245 -22.40 32.07 -6.09
C ARG A 245 -21.74 31.50 -7.35
N PHE A 246 -22.15 30.30 -7.76
CA PHE A 246 -21.52 29.55 -8.85
C PHE A 246 -22.31 29.63 -10.18
N LYS A 247 -23.27 30.56 -10.27
CA LYS A 247 -24.25 30.69 -11.35
C LYS A 247 -23.69 30.91 -12.77
N ASP A 248 -22.53 31.52 -12.86
CA ASP A 248 -21.87 31.87 -14.13
C ASP A 248 -20.74 30.90 -14.52
N TYR A 249 -20.52 29.81 -13.76
CA TYR A 249 -19.50 28.80 -14.06
C TYR A 249 -19.94 27.84 -15.15
N SER A 250 -18.98 27.27 -15.90
CA SER A 250 -19.21 26.33 -17.00
C SER A 250 -19.91 25.02 -16.57
N ASP A 251 -20.17 24.16 -17.55
CA ASP A 251 -20.65 22.78 -17.35
C ASP A 251 -19.63 21.83 -16.70
N HIS A 252 -18.35 22.23 -16.56
CA HIS A 252 -17.37 21.48 -15.78
C HIS A 252 -17.69 21.48 -14.27
N LEU A 253 -18.46 22.46 -13.77
CA LEU A 253 -18.88 22.50 -12.38
C LEU A 253 -20.26 21.83 -12.19
N ILE A 254 -20.27 20.76 -11.41
CA ILE A 254 -21.42 19.91 -11.08
C ILE A 254 -21.79 20.15 -9.61
N PHE A 255 -23.09 20.20 -9.32
CA PHE A 255 -23.58 20.22 -7.93
C PHE A 255 -24.13 18.86 -7.53
N GLU A 256 -23.81 18.38 -6.33
CA GLU A 256 -24.38 17.18 -5.73
C GLU A 256 -25.24 17.53 -4.51
N GLY A 257 -26.53 17.17 -4.53
CA GLY A 257 -27.50 17.72 -3.58
C GLY A 257 -27.30 17.36 -2.11
N ALA A 258 -26.62 16.24 -1.84
CA ALA A 258 -26.18 15.77 -0.52
C ALA A 258 -25.19 14.60 -0.68
N ASN A 259 -24.56 14.16 0.41
CA ASN A 259 -23.73 12.96 0.49
C ASN A 259 -24.54 11.72 0.94
N GLU A 260 -23.97 10.84 1.78
CA GLU A 260 -24.59 9.67 2.43
C GLU A 260 -25.76 10.00 3.40
N GLU A 261 -26.26 11.24 3.36
CA GLU A 261 -27.16 11.80 4.37
C GLU A 261 -28.64 11.52 4.05
N LEU A 262 -28.99 11.23 2.79
CA LEU A 262 -30.37 10.99 2.38
C LEU A 262 -30.79 9.53 2.55
N GLY A 263 -31.30 9.23 3.73
CA GLY A 263 -31.88 7.93 4.04
C GLY A 263 -31.93 7.73 5.55
N THR A 264 -31.21 6.75 6.06
CA THR A 264 -31.13 6.43 7.48
C THR A 264 -30.67 7.61 8.35
N ARG A 265 -29.72 8.43 7.88
CA ARG A 265 -29.21 9.61 8.61
C ARG A 265 -30.23 10.74 8.79
N LEU A 266 -31.34 10.74 8.04
CA LEU A 266 -32.46 11.67 8.31
C LEU A 266 -33.11 11.42 9.68
N ASN A 267 -32.86 10.27 10.32
CA ASN A 267 -33.27 9.97 11.70
C ASN A 267 -32.14 10.13 12.74
N ASP A 268 -30.98 10.71 12.39
CA ASP A 268 -29.86 10.91 13.31
C ASP A 268 -30.28 11.68 14.58
N ALA A 269 -29.56 11.41 15.67
CA ALA A 269 -29.94 11.90 16.99
C ALA A 269 -29.60 13.38 17.17
N ILE A 270 -30.63 14.24 17.17
CA ILE A 270 -30.47 15.65 17.50
C ILE A 270 -30.33 15.86 19.01
N CYS A 271 -29.58 16.88 19.41
CA CYS A 271 -29.36 17.22 20.81
C CYS A 271 -30.52 18.05 21.38
N LEU A 272 -30.97 17.76 22.60
CA LEU A 272 -32.09 18.45 23.25
C LEU A 272 -31.65 19.56 24.23
N ASN A 273 -30.39 19.59 24.65
CA ASN A 273 -29.85 20.55 25.61
C ASN A 273 -28.33 20.81 25.44
N GLY A 274 -27.90 22.05 25.71
CA GLY A 274 -26.49 22.45 25.55
C GLY A 274 -26.19 23.10 24.19
N PRO A 275 -24.91 23.20 23.78
CA PRO A 275 -24.49 24.06 22.68
C PRO A 275 -25.05 23.70 21.30
N ALA A 276 -25.35 22.43 21.04
CA ALA A 276 -25.91 21.95 19.77
C ALA A 276 -27.42 21.66 19.84
N LYS A 277 -28.15 22.29 20.78
CA LYS A 277 -29.58 22.05 20.97
C LYS A 277 -30.37 22.30 19.68
N GLY A 278 -31.21 21.34 19.30
CA GLY A 278 -32.03 21.36 18.09
C GLY A 278 -31.26 21.06 16.80
N TYR A 279 -29.93 20.93 16.88
CA TYR A 279 -29.02 20.80 15.74
C TYR A 279 -28.61 19.33 15.54
N ALA A 280 -27.72 18.81 16.39
CA ALA A 280 -27.15 17.46 16.26
C ALA A 280 -26.45 16.98 17.54
N LYS A 281 -26.07 15.70 17.60
CA LYS A 281 -25.28 15.12 18.71
C LYS A 281 -23.83 15.62 18.68
N PRO A 282 -23.31 16.23 19.77
CA PRO A 282 -21.89 16.56 19.87
C PRO A 282 -21.01 15.32 20.05
N ASP A 283 -19.91 15.24 19.32
CA ASP A 283 -18.84 14.27 19.60
C ASP A 283 -18.21 14.54 20.97
N ASN A 284 -18.04 13.48 21.76
CA ASN A 284 -17.64 13.55 23.18
C ASN A 284 -18.68 14.22 24.10
N SER A 285 -19.97 14.07 23.78
CA SER A 285 -21.07 14.37 24.71
C SER A 285 -20.87 13.69 26.07
N GLY A 286 -20.65 14.49 27.12
CA GLY A 286 -20.66 14.03 28.52
C GLY A 286 -22.06 13.57 28.96
N LYS A 287 -22.15 12.95 30.15
CA LYS A 287 -23.39 12.33 30.67
C LYS A 287 -24.62 13.26 30.76
N ASP A 288 -24.40 14.58 30.71
CA ASP A 288 -25.45 15.60 30.84
C ASP A 288 -26.09 16.00 29.50
N ILE A 289 -25.56 15.55 28.36
CA ILE A 289 -26.14 15.81 27.03
C ILE A 289 -27.20 14.75 26.72
N VAL A 290 -28.42 15.22 26.47
CA VAL A 290 -29.58 14.42 26.09
C VAL A 290 -29.77 14.54 24.58
N THR A 291 -29.92 13.41 23.89
CA THR A 291 -30.22 13.38 22.45
C THR A 291 -31.48 12.57 22.17
N LEU A 292 -32.05 12.75 20.98
CA LEU A 292 -33.24 12.03 20.53
C LEU A 292 -33.16 11.78 19.02
N GLY A 293 -33.00 10.50 18.64
CA GLY A 293 -33.13 10.05 17.25
C GLY A 293 -34.54 10.29 16.70
N GLY A 294 -34.64 10.48 15.39
CA GLY A 294 -35.91 10.67 14.67
C GLY A 294 -36.90 9.51 14.79
N ASN A 295 -38.04 9.64 14.10
CA ASN A 295 -39.12 8.65 14.12
C ASN A 295 -39.71 8.31 12.74
N LEU A 296 -39.07 8.69 11.63
CA LEU A 296 -39.52 8.32 10.29
C LEU A 296 -39.31 6.81 10.06
N LYS A 297 -40.31 6.14 9.50
CA LYS A 297 -40.24 4.73 9.05
C LYS A 297 -39.53 4.65 7.70
N THR A 298 -39.09 3.45 7.31
CA THR A 298 -38.35 3.22 6.05
C THR A 298 -39.02 3.83 4.81
N ASP A 299 -40.33 3.67 4.63
CA ASP A 299 -41.02 4.26 3.47
C ASP A 299 -41.12 5.79 3.57
N GLU A 300 -41.28 6.34 4.78
CA GLU A 300 -41.27 7.78 5.03
C GLU A 300 -39.86 8.39 4.79
N LEU A 301 -38.79 7.61 5.03
CA LEU A 301 -37.42 7.98 4.70
C LEU A 301 -37.21 8.03 3.18
N TYR A 302 -37.64 7.00 2.42
CA TYR A 302 -37.60 7.03 0.95
C TYR A 302 -38.40 8.21 0.39
N GLU A 303 -39.60 8.47 0.92
CA GLU A 303 -40.38 9.64 0.56
C GLU A 303 -39.64 10.96 0.84
N MET A 304 -38.97 11.09 2.00
CA MET A 304 -38.21 12.28 2.35
C MET A 304 -36.98 12.47 1.46
N THR A 305 -36.20 11.41 1.22
CA THR A 305 -35.09 11.41 0.26
C THR A 305 -35.54 11.87 -1.13
N ASN A 306 -36.64 11.32 -1.66
CA ASN A 306 -37.19 11.73 -2.95
C ASN A 306 -37.64 13.21 -2.96
N LYS A 307 -38.26 13.69 -1.87
CA LYS A 307 -38.69 15.10 -1.72
C LYS A 307 -37.50 16.05 -1.68
N ILE A 308 -36.42 15.70 -0.96
CA ILE A 308 -35.18 16.50 -0.88
C ILE A 308 -34.50 16.54 -2.26
N ASN A 309 -34.36 15.39 -2.93
CA ASN A 309 -33.78 15.30 -4.27
C ASN A 309 -34.56 16.11 -5.33
N GLN A 310 -35.90 16.13 -5.28
CA GLN A 310 -36.68 17.01 -6.17
C GLN A 310 -36.46 18.49 -5.80
N LYS A 311 -36.51 18.82 -4.51
CA LYS A 311 -36.32 20.19 -4.04
C LYS A 311 -34.95 20.76 -4.44
N PHE A 312 -33.89 19.96 -4.40
CA PHE A 312 -32.57 20.32 -4.89
C PHE A 312 -32.59 20.78 -6.35
N VAL A 313 -33.16 19.97 -7.25
CA VAL A 313 -33.32 20.32 -8.67
C VAL A 313 -34.12 21.61 -8.82
N ASP A 314 -35.26 21.73 -8.13
CA ASP A 314 -36.13 22.91 -8.18
C ASP A 314 -35.37 24.20 -7.78
N ILE A 315 -34.60 24.17 -6.68
CA ILE A 315 -33.80 25.31 -6.21
C ILE A 315 -32.78 25.71 -7.28
N VAL A 316 -31.93 24.75 -7.71
CA VAL A 316 -30.83 25.05 -8.64
C VAL A 316 -31.38 25.62 -9.95
N ARG A 317 -32.43 25.00 -10.51
CA ARG A 317 -33.07 25.48 -11.75
C ARG A 317 -33.74 26.84 -11.58
N SER A 318 -34.33 27.14 -10.41
CA SER A 318 -34.98 28.44 -10.14
C SER A 318 -34.01 29.64 -10.18
N THR A 319 -32.74 29.43 -9.87
CA THR A 319 -31.71 30.50 -9.94
C THR A 319 -31.40 30.92 -11.39
N GLY A 320 -31.63 30.06 -12.38
CA GLY A 320 -31.39 30.37 -13.79
C GLY A 320 -29.92 30.58 -14.16
N GLY A 321 -29.64 31.35 -15.22
CA GLY A 321 -28.27 31.49 -15.75
C GLY A 321 -27.75 30.16 -16.31
N ASN A 322 -26.50 29.79 -16.00
CA ASN A 322 -25.99 28.46 -16.37
C ASN A 322 -26.64 27.34 -15.57
N ASN A 323 -27.18 27.63 -14.38
CA ASN A 323 -27.82 26.63 -13.53
C ASN A 323 -29.10 26.05 -14.15
N THR A 324 -29.70 26.68 -15.16
CA THR A 324 -30.77 26.08 -15.99
C THR A 324 -30.32 24.78 -16.66
N TYR A 325 -29.04 24.68 -17.04
CA TYR A 325 -28.48 23.56 -17.81
C TYR A 325 -27.31 22.85 -17.11
N ARG A 326 -26.92 23.29 -15.90
CA ARG A 326 -25.86 22.68 -15.10
C ARG A 326 -26.19 21.21 -14.82
N HIS A 327 -25.21 20.33 -15.01
CA HIS A 327 -25.37 18.93 -14.64
C HIS A 327 -25.47 18.81 -13.11
N LEU A 328 -26.44 18.03 -12.64
CA LEU A 328 -26.68 17.79 -11.23
C LEU A 328 -26.43 16.32 -10.91
N LEU A 329 -25.75 16.07 -9.81
CA LEU A 329 -25.54 14.75 -9.22
C LEU A 329 -26.57 14.55 -8.12
N ILE A 330 -27.41 13.55 -8.29
CA ILE A 330 -28.49 13.24 -7.36
C ILE A 330 -28.00 12.11 -6.44
N PRO A 331 -27.95 12.30 -5.11
CA PRO A 331 -27.58 11.22 -4.20
C PRO A 331 -28.61 10.08 -4.19
N GLY A 332 -28.10 8.85 -4.25
CA GLY A 332 -28.84 7.62 -3.97
C GLY A 332 -29.24 7.50 -2.50
N TYR A 333 -30.08 6.53 -2.17
CA TYR A 333 -30.51 6.30 -0.79
C TYR A 333 -29.34 5.75 0.04
N ASP A 334 -28.93 6.46 1.10
CA ASP A 334 -27.65 6.26 1.82
C ASP A 334 -26.41 6.22 0.89
N THR A 335 -26.52 6.61 -0.39
CA THR A 335 -25.63 6.25 -1.52
C THR A 335 -25.36 4.75 -1.72
N ASP A 336 -26.10 3.88 -1.04
CA ASP A 336 -26.00 2.42 -1.10
C ASP A 336 -26.64 1.91 -2.40
N ILE A 337 -25.92 1.11 -3.19
CA ILE A 337 -26.40 0.61 -4.48
C ILE A 337 -27.72 -0.17 -4.32
N SER A 338 -27.81 -1.09 -3.36
CA SER A 338 -28.97 -1.98 -3.19
C SER A 338 -30.21 -1.20 -2.78
N LYS A 339 -30.05 -0.19 -1.90
CA LYS A 339 -31.14 0.70 -1.49
C LYS A 339 -31.51 1.72 -2.58
N THR A 340 -30.56 2.10 -3.42
CA THR A 340 -30.76 3.06 -4.51
C THR A 340 -31.48 2.44 -5.72
N VAL A 341 -31.27 1.15 -6.00
CA VAL A 341 -32.02 0.43 -7.05
C VAL A 341 -33.42 -0.01 -6.62
N ASP A 342 -33.78 0.11 -5.32
CA ASP A 342 -35.12 -0.13 -4.79
C ASP A 342 -36.18 0.70 -5.56
N ASP A 343 -37.38 0.16 -5.75
CA ASP A 343 -38.45 0.86 -6.47
C ASP A 343 -39.05 2.02 -5.69
N ARG A 344 -38.78 2.16 -4.39
CA ARG A 344 -39.17 3.34 -3.59
C ARG A 344 -38.27 4.54 -3.85
N TYR A 345 -37.01 4.35 -4.24
CA TYR A 345 -36.15 5.44 -4.69
C TYR A 345 -36.59 5.93 -6.08
N LYS A 346 -36.66 7.25 -6.27
CA LYS A 346 -37.04 7.88 -7.54
C LYS A 346 -36.05 8.98 -7.90
N MET A 347 -35.53 8.93 -9.12
CA MET A 347 -34.85 10.09 -9.72
C MET A 347 -35.83 11.28 -9.80
N PRO A 348 -35.38 12.50 -9.49
CA PRO A 348 -36.20 13.71 -9.63
C PRO A 348 -36.46 14.03 -11.10
N THR A 349 -37.52 14.79 -11.36
CA THR A 349 -37.81 15.35 -12.68
C THR A 349 -37.12 16.70 -12.84
N ASP A 350 -36.38 16.88 -13.93
CA ASP A 350 -35.85 18.17 -14.37
C ASP A 350 -36.87 18.93 -15.23
N ILE A 351 -36.54 20.17 -15.62
CA ILE A 351 -37.29 20.94 -16.61
C ILE A 351 -37.39 20.18 -17.94
N ALA A 352 -38.50 20.35 -18.66
CA ALA A 352 -38.81 19.60 -19.87
C ALA A 352 -37.76 19.73 -21.01
N GLU A 353 -36.96 20.80 -21.03
CA GLU A 353 -35.87 21.01 -21.98
C GLU A 353 -34.64 20.12 -21.67
N ASN A 354 -34.39 19.83 -20.40
CA ASN A 354 -33.31 18.93 -19.96
C ASN A 354 -33.75 17.47 -19.92
N GLY A 355 -35.01 17.21 -19.55
CA GLY A 355 -35.54 15.86 -19.36
C GLY A 355 -34.76 15.09 -18.28
N LYS A 356 -33.94 14.14 -18.72
CA LYS A 356 -33.00 13.38 -17.88
C LYS A 356 -31.53 13.70 -18.16
N ASP A 357 -31.25 14.42 -19.24
CA ASP A 357 -29.91 14.54 -19.81
C ASP A 357 -28.98 15.40 -18.96
N LYS A 358 -29.47 16.10 -17.94
CA LYS A 358 -28.66 16.89 -17.00
C LYS A 358 -28.56 16.27 -15.60
N LEU A 359 -28.97 15.00 -15.44
CA LEU A 359 -28.96 14.30 -14.15
C LEU A 359 -27.98 13.11 -14.16
N PHE A 360 -27.13 13.06 -13.14
CA PHE A 360 -26.36 11.90 -12.72
C PHE A 360 -26.99 11.27 -11.46
N ILE A 361 -26.80 9.96 -11.24
CA ILE A 361 -27.01 9.29 -9.95
C ILE A 361 -25.67 9.11 -9.22
N SER A 362 -25.64 9.39 -7.91
CA SER A 362 -24.49 9.18 -7.01
C SER A 362 -24.69 7.93 -6.16
N VAL A 363 -23.70 7.04 -6.17
CA VAL A 363 -23.58 5.90 -5.25
C VAL A 363 -22.16 5.78 -4.73
N HIS A 364 -21.95 5.17 -3.58
CA HIS A 364 -20.63 4.89 -3.02
C HIS A 364 -20.33 3.40 -3.08
N TYR A 365 -19.04 3.03 -3.19
CA TYR A 365 -18.62 1.63 -3.32
C TYR A 365 -17.35 1.30 -2.52
N TYR A 366 -17.55 0.64 -1.38
CA TYR A 366 -16.50 0.17 -0.49
C TYR A 366 -16.65 -1.34 -0.21
N THR A 367 -16.91 -2.14 -1.24
CA THR A 367 -17.14 -3.59 -1.11
C THR A 367 -15.93 -4.38 -1.65
N PRO A 368 -15.44 -5.41 -0.92
CA PRO A 368 -15.91 -5.87 0.38
C PRO A 368 -15.44 -4.96 1.53
N TRP A 369 -16.33 -4.63 2.48
CA TRP A 369 -16.09 -3.61 3.51
C TRP A 369 -14.88 -3.89 4.40
N ASP A 370 -14.57 -5.16 4.70
CA ASP A 370 -13.40 -5.49 5.52
C ASP A 370 -12.06 -5.27 4.80
N PHE A 371 -12.03 -5.28 3.47
CA PHE A 371 -10.89 -4.86 2.66
C PHE A 371 -10.90 -3.34 2.40
N CYS A 372 -12.03 -2.80 1.94
CA CYS A 372 -12.15 -1.44 1.43
C CYS A 372 -12.39 -0.36 2.50
N GLY A 373 -13.11 -0.69 3.57
CA GLY A 373 -13.56 0.27 4.58
C GLY A 373 -12.43 0.86 5.43
N ASP A 374 -12.78 1.85 6.27
CA ASP A 374 -11.80 2.45 7.18
C ASP A 374 -11.26 1.42 8.18
N GLY A 375 -9.94 1.43 8.40
CA GLY A 375 -9.24 0.39 9.14
C GLY A 375 -9.21 -0.99 8.48
N GLY A 376 -9.60 -1.12 7.19
CA GLY A 376 -9.65 -2.38 6.46
C GLY A 376 -8.38 -3.23 6.55
N THR A 377 -8.55 -4.53 6.72
CA THR A 377 -7.51 -5.58 6.84
C THR A 377 -7.90 -6.89 6.15
N GLY A 378 -8.99 -6.86 5.39
CA GLY A 378 -9.59 -7.99 4.69
C GLY A 378 -8.84 -8.38 3.40
N THR A 379 -9.56 -9.06 2.53
CA THR A 379 -9.04 -9.65 1.29
C THR A 379 -10.00 -9.38 0.14
N TYR A 380 -9.47 -9.31 -1.08
CA TYR A 380 -10.27 -9.19 -2.31
C TYR A 380 -10.16 -10.48 -3.13
N THR A 381 -11.29 -11.03 -3.55
CA THR A 381 -11.40 -12.36 -4.17
C THR A 381 -12.10 -12.34 -5.53
N VAL A 382 -12.03 -13.46 -6.26
CA VAL A 382 -12.81 -13.71 -7.49
C VAL A 382 -14.32 -13.55 -7.25
N GLY A 383 -14.83 -13.97 -6.09
CA GLY A 383 -16.22 -13.78 -5.69
C GLY A 383 -16.57 -12.30 -5.48
N ASP A 384 -15.69 -11.53 -4.84
CA ASP A 384 -15.86 -10.08 -4.68
C ASP A 384 -15.81 -9.34 -6.03
N GLN A 385 -14.94 -9.77 -6.95
CA GLN A 385 -14.90 -9.27 -8.32
C GLN A 385 -16.23 -9.51 -9.04
N LYS A 386 -16.78 -10.73 -8.97
CA LYS A 386 -18.11 -11.06 -9.53
C LYS A 386 -19.20 -10.19 -8.91
N ALA A 387 -19.21 -10.01 -7.58
CA ALA A 387 -20.15 -9.15 -6.89
C ALA A 387 -20.08 -7.68 -7.36
N THR A 388 -18.88 -7.13 -7.62
CA THR A 388 -18.73 -5.79 -8.22
C THR A 388 -19.49 -5.68 -9.54
N TYR A 389 -19.35 -6.66 -10.44
CA TYR A 389 -20.08 -6.66 -11.71
C TYR A 389 -21.60 -6.82 -11.53
N GLU A 390 -22.05 -7.60 -10.56
CA GLU A 390 -23.48 -7.77 -10.26
C GLU A 390 -24.13 -6.48 -9.74
N TYR A 391 -23.52 -5.81 -8.76
CA TYR A 391 -24.00 -4.51 -8.26
C TYR A 391 -24.03 -3.46 -9.37
N PHE A 392 -23.00 -3.42 -10.20
CA PHE A 392 -22.89 -2.42 -11.25
C PHE A 392 -23.86 -2.70 -12.40
N ASN A 393 -24.17 -3.97 -12.69
CA ASN A 393 -25.23 -4.30 -13.65
C ASN A 393 -26.63 -3.86 -13.16
N GLN A 394 -26.93 -3.98 -11.86
CA GLN A 394 -28.19 -3.43 -11.31
C GLN A 394 -28.27 -1.90 -11.52
N MET A 395 -27.17 -1.18 -11.29
CA MET A 395 -27.07 0.26 -11.57
C MET A 395 -27.24 0.58 -13.07
N LYS A 396 -26.68 -0.26 -13.95
CA LYS A 396 -26.81 -0.14 -15.40
C LYS A 396 -28.28 -0.26 -15.83
N GLU A 397 -28.96 -1.33 -15.42
CA GLU A 397 -30.35 -1.61 -15.77
C GLU A 397 -31.31 -0.54 -15.23
N LYS A 398 -31.12 -0.10 -13.99
CA LYS A 398 -31.98 0.92 -13.36
C LYS A 398 -31.72 2.32 -13.93
N PHE A 399 -30.46 2.73 -14.14
CA PHE A 399 -30.11 4.12 -14.43
C PHE A 399 -29.46 4.35 -15.81
N SER A 400 -28.38 3.65 -16.14
CA SER A 400 -27.60 3.90 -17.37
C SER A 400 -28.40 3.60 -18.64
N ASP A 401 -29.09 2.45 -18.69
CA ASP A 401 -29.97 2.07 -19.79
C ASP A 401 -31.22 2.98 -19.89
N ASN A 402 -31.65 3.52 -18.75
CA ASN A 402 -32.67 4.56 -18.69
C ASN A 402 -32.13 5.97 -19.02
N GLY A 403 -30.84 6.10 -19.36
CA GLY A 403 -30.22 7.31 -19.92
C GLY A 403 -29.69 8.32 -18.91
N TYR A 404 -29.61 7.97 -17.63
CA TYR A 404 -28.92 8.79 -16.62
C TYR A 404 -27.41 8.56 -16.70
N GLY A 405 -26.62 9.58 -16.34
CA GLY A 405 -25.20 9.37 -16.05
C GLY A 405 -25.02 8.73 -14.67
N ILE A 406 -23.90 8.04 -14.43
CA ILE A 406 -23.57 7.46 -13.13
C ILE A 406 -22.25 8.05 -12.65
N ILE A 407 -22.18 8.44 -11.38
CA ILE A 407 -20.91 8.75 -10.70
C ILE A 407 -20.86 7.88 -9.45
N ILE A 408 -19.80 7.10 -9.31
CA ILE A 408 -19.49 6.43 -8.05
C ILE A 408 -18.76 7.49 -7.22
N GLY A 409 -19.52 8.29 -6.48
CA GLY A 409 -19.06 9.52 -5.82
C GLY A 409 -17.88 9.28 -4.88
N GLU A 410 -17.85 8.10 -4.26
CA GLU A 410 -16.73 7.60 -3.49
C GLU A 410 -16.52 6.11 -3.69
N CYS A 411 -15.27 5.71 -3.84
CA CYS A 411 -14.82 4.34 -3.71
C CYS A 411 -13.36 4.36 -3.26
N ALA A 412 -12.88 3.44 -2.42
CA ALA A 412 -11.46 3.25 -2.17
C ALA A 412 -11.15 1.92 -1.47
N VAL A 413 -9.86 1.62 -1.36
CA VAL A 413 -9.34 0.90 -0.19
C VAL A 413 -8.82 1.95 0.80
N CYS A 414 -9.51 2.16 1.92
CA CYS A 414 -9.15 3.22 2.86
C CYS A 414 -7.84 2.95 3.62
N ASN A 415 -7.42 1.69 3.72
CA ASN A 415 -6.16 1.29 4.37
C ASN A 415 -5.19 0.57 3.39
N PRO A 416 -4.67 1.24 2.34
CA PRO A 416 -3.87 0.61 1.28
C PRO A 416 -2.47 0.12 1.72
N ALA A 417 -2.13 0.23 3.01
CA ALA A 417 -0.90 -0.32 3.59
C ALA A 417 -1.14 -1.45 4.61
N GLY A 418 -2.40 -1.76 4.94
CA GLY A 418 -2.76 -2.74 5.97
C GLY A 418 -3.56 -3.93 5.44
N VAL A 419 -3.64 -4.10 4.12
CA VAL A 419 -4.30 -5.22 3.44
C VAL A 419 -3.28 -6.03 2.65
N ASP A 420 -3.40 -7.36 2.66
CA ASP A 420 -2.49 -8.26 1.96
C ASP A 420 -2.98 -8.66 0.55
N ALA A 421 -4.21 -8.27 0.17
CA ALA A 421 -4.72 -8.42 -1.18
C ALA A 421 -4.40 -7.19 -2.05
N SER A 422 -4.39 -7.39 -3.36
CA SER A 422 -3.98 -6.44 -4.37
C SER A 422 -4.95 -5.28 -4.49
N VAL A 423 -4.51 -4.09 -4.05
CA VAL A 423 -5.27 -2.86 -4.20
C VAL A 423 -5.39 -2.49 -5.68
N THR A 424 -4.34 -2.67 -6.48
CA THR A 424 -4.39 -2.39 -7.93
C THR A 424 -5.30 -3.32 -8.71
N GLN A 425 -5.49 -4.58 -8.28
CA GLN A 425 -6.51 -5.45 -8.88
C GLN A 425 -7.92 -4.91 -8.61
N TRP A 426 -8.24 -4.56 -7.36
CA TRP A 426 -9.54 -3.97 -7.02
C TRP A 426 -9.81 -2.66 -7.77
N TYR A 427 -8.79 -1.81 -7.95
CA TYR A 427 -8.87 -0.62 -8.80
C TYR A 427 -9.19 -0.99 -10.25
N ASN A 428 -8.42 -1.91 -10.84
CA ASN A 428 -8.62 -2.36 -12.22
C ASN A 428 -10.03 -2.87 -12.45
N ASP A 429 -10.53 -3.72 -11.56
CA ASP A 429 -11.80 -4.41 -11.74
C ASP A 429 -12.98 -3.48 -11.49
N THR A 430 -12.92 -2.68 -10.42
CA THR A 430 -13.95 -1.68 -10.11
C THR A 430 -14.03 -0.61 -11.20
N PHE A 431 -12.90 -0.13 -11.73
CA PHE A 431 -12.90 0.90 -12.77
C PHE A 431 -13.28 0.31 -14.14
N THR A 432 -12.91 -0.95 -14.43
CA THR A 432 -13.38 -1.66 -15.63
C THR A 432 -14.88 -1.89 -15.60
N ALA A 433 -15.43 -2.34 -14.46
CA ALA A 433 -16.87 -2.48 -14.28
C ALA A 433 -17.58 -1.12 -14.39
N ALA A 434 -17.01 -0.05 -13.81
CA ALA A 434 -17.55 1.31 -13.93
C ALA A 434 -17.63 1.76 -15.38
N GLN A 435 -16.55 1.57 -16.16
CA GLN A 435 -16.50 1.93 -17.58
C GLN A 435 -17.56 1.18 -18.40
N GLN A 436 -17.80 -0.11 -18.13
CA GLN A 436 -18.83 -0.93 -18.81
C GLN A 436 -20.26 -0.41 -18.61
N ILE A 437 -20.53 0.31 -17.51
CA ILE A 437 -21.86 0.86 -17.19
C ILE A 437 -21.95 2.37 -17.43
N SER A 438 -20.88 3.00 -17.96
CA SER A 438 -20.75 4.45 -18.11
C SER A 438 -20.78 5.22 -16.78
N ALA A 439 -20.10 4.68 -15.76
CA ALA A 439 -19.92 5.32 -14.47
C ALA A 439 -18.53 5.95 -14.32
N VAL A 440 -18.49 7.10 -13.63
CA VAL A 440 -17.26 7.80 -13.25
C VAL A 440 -16.84 7.35 -11.84
N PRO A 441 -15.74 6.58 -11.65
CA PRO A 441 -15.25 6.23 -10.33
C PRO A 441 -14.45 7.38 -9.71
N CYS A 442 -14.88 7.88 -8.55
CA CYS A 442 -14.18 8.91 -7.79
C CYS A 442 -13.53 8.32 -6.54
N LEU A 443 -12.19 8.26 -6.54
CA LEU A 443 -11.43 7.70 -5.42
C LEU A 443 -11.61 8.53 -4.14
N TRP A 444 -11.90 7.91 -2.99
CA TRP A 444 -11.83 8.60 -1.70
C TRP A 444 -10.37 8.79 -1.28
N GLU A 445 -9.87 10.03 -1.34
CA GLU A 445 -8.49 10.38 -0.98
C GLU A 445 -8.49 11.26 0.28
N THR A 446 -7.69 10.90 1.28
CA THR A 446 -7.59 11.57 2.59
C THR A 446 -6.13 11.72 3.05
N SER A 447 -5.20 11.86 2.10
CA SER A 447 -3.74 11.69 2.25
C SER A 447 -3.25 10.25 2.49
N GLN A 448 -4.07 9.22 2.25
CA GLN A 448 -3.63 7.82 2.31
C GLN A 448 -2.97 7.34 1.02
N TYR A 449 -3.32 7.92 -0.13
CA TYR A 449 -2.71 7.63 -1.44
C TYR A 449 -1.78 8.75 -1.92
N PHE A 450 -2.05 10.00 -1.56
CA PHE A 450 -1.34 11.17 -2.09
C PHE A 450 -0.70 12.00 -0.98
N ASP A 451 0.60 12.28 -1.08
CA ASP A 451 1.27 13.24 -0.21
C ASP A 451 0.90 14.66 -0.68
N ARG A 452 -0.13 15.24 -0.07
CA ARG A 452 -0.63 16.60 -0.40
C ARG A 452 0.39 17.72 -0.13
N VAL A 453 1.45 17.47 0.65
CA VAL A 453 2.47 18.48 0.99
C VAL A 453 3.66 18.46 0.03
N GLU A 454 4.08 17.28 -0.42
CA GLU A 454 5.10 17.12 -1.47
C GLU A 454 4.49 17.03 -2.89
N CYS A 455 3.16 16.97 -2.99
CA CYS A 455 2.30 16.95 -4.18
C CYS A 455 2.64 15.80 -5.13
N LYS A 456 2.46 14.55 -4.67
CA LYS A 456 2.78 13.32 -5.42
C LYS A 456 2.07 12.08 -4.84
N GLN A 457 1.98 11.02 -5.65
CA GLN A 457 1.54 9.70 -5.18
C GLN A 457 2.49 9.13 -4.09
N ILE A 458 1.93 8.34 -3.18
CA ILE A 458 2.66 7.61 -2.13
C ILE A 458 3.12 6.24 -2.67
N TYR A 459 2.32 5.62 -3.52
CA TYR A 459 2.51 4.26 -4.04
C TYR A 459 2.80 4.25 -5.54
N LYS A 460 3.72 3.37 -5.96
CA LYS A 460 4.21 3.30 -7.34
C LYS A 460 3.20 2.63 -8.25
N ASP A 461 2.62 1.53 -7.80
CA ASP A 461 1.59 0.76 -8.49
C ASP A 461 0.30 1.55 -8.73
N ILE A 462 -0.10 2.42 -7.79
CA ILE A 462 -1.22 3.36 -8.00
C ILE A 462 -0.84 4.48 -8.99
N ALA A 463 0.40 4.99 -8.94
CA ALA A 463 0.89 5.96 -9.92
C ALA A 463 0.96 5.35 -11.34
N ASP A 464 1.49 4.13 -11.44
CA ASP A 464 1.56 3.32 -12.65
C ASP A 464 0.16 3.03 -13.19
N PHE A 465 -0.81 2.69 -12.32
CA PHE A 465 -2.20 2.45 -12.70
C PHE A 465 -2.82 3.68 -13.38
N TYR A 466 -2.83 4.84 -12.71
CA TYR A 466 -3.39 6.06 -13.29
C TYR A 466 -2.67 6.48 -14.59
N ASN A 467 -1.33 6.44 -14.61
CA ASN A 467 -0.56 6.71 -15.82
C ASN A 467 -0.91 5.76 -16.97
N THR A 468 -1.17 4.48 -16.67
CA THR A 468 -1.49 3.44 -17.67
C THR A 468 -2.89 3.61 -18.23
N ILE A 469 -3.90 3.78 -17.38
CA ILE A 469 -5.30 3.92 -17.84
C ILE A 469 -5.48 5.25 -18.59
N ASN A 470 -4.88 6.34 -18.10
CA ASN A 470 -5.04 7.68 -18.66
C ASN A 470 -4.01 8.04 -19.74
N GLN A 471 -3.04 7.16 -20.03
CA GLN A 471 -1.92 7.43 -20.95
C GLN A 471 -1.08 8.68 -20.56
N ALA A 472 -0.91 8.90 -19.26
CA ALA A 472 -0.22 10.06 -18.68
C ALA A 472 1.23 9.74 -18.24
N ASP A 473 2.04 10.78 -17.97
CA ASP A 473 3.46 10.68 -17.60
C ASP A 473 3.78 11.23 -16.20
N GLY A 474 2.82 11.13 -15.26
CA GLY A 474 2.95 11.53 -13.86
C GLY A 474 4.09 10.83 -13.11
N ASP A 475 4.55 11.41 -12.00
CA ASP A 475 5.74 10.94 -11.26
C ASP A 475 5.53 9.55 -10.64
N ALA A 476 6.05 8.51 -11.31
CA ALA A 476 6.09 7.13 -10.81
C ALA A 476 7.46 6.73 -10.21
N THR A 477 8.23 7.68 -9.66
CA THR A 477 9.60 7.42 -9.12
C THR A 477 9.65 6.95 -7.66
N MET A 478 8.50 6.80 -7.00
CA MET A 478 8.41 6.17 -5.68
C MET A 478 8.59 4.65 -5.76
N THR A 479 8.81 4.02 -4.60
CA THR A 479 9.12 2.58 -4.50
C THR A 479 8.24 1.83 -3.49
N LYS A 480 7.24 2.51 -2.90
CA LYS A 480 6.26 1.86 -2.01
C LYS A 480 5.16 1.25 -2.90
N ILE A 481 4.61 0.11 -2.49
CA ILE A 481 3.54 -0.60 -3.19
C ILE A 481 2.28 -0.66 -2.29
N SER A 482 1.08 -0.65 -2.88
CA SER A 482 -0.20 -0.65 -2.17
C SER A 482 -0.81 -2.05 -2.07
N GLY A 483 -0.99 -2.50 -0.82
CA GLY A 483 -1.35 -3.87 -0.47
C GLY A 483 -0.56 -4.95 -1.23
N GLY A 484 -1.17 -6.12 -1.32
CA GLY A 484 -0.72 -7.23 -2.16
C GLY A 484 0.69 -7.75 -1.87
N VAL A 485 1.12 -8.65 -2.75
CA VAL A 485 2.54 -8.86 -3.07
C VAL A 485 2.77 -8.30 -4.48
N PRO A 486 3.88 -7.60 -4.73
CA PRO A 486 4.29 -7.25 -6.10
C PRO A 486 4.17 -8.47 -7.02
N SER A 487 3.48 -8.34 -8.17
CA SER A 487 3.43 -9.40 -9.20
C SER A 487 4.85 -9.91 -9.41
N ASN A 488 5.04 -11.22 -9.22
CA ASN A 488 6.36 -11.80 -9.01
C ASN A 488 7.12 -11.93 -10.34
N GLY A 489 7.62 -10.78 -10.81
CA GLY A 489 8.87 -10.67 -11.55
C GLY A 489 10.09 -11.02 -10.67
N ASP A 490 10.00 -12.15 -9.97
CA ASP A 490 11.10 -12.88 -9.34
C ASP A 490 11.89 -12.16 -8.22
N ASP A 491 11.21 -11.82 -7.10
CA ASP A 491 11.87 -11.65 -5.79
C ASP A 491 10.90 -11.71 -4.59
N SER A 492 10.85 -12.86 -3.90
CA SER A 492 10.22 -12.99 -2.58
C SER A 492 11.19 -13.55 -1.53
N ASP A 493 11.46 -12.73 -0.50
CA ASP A 493 11.98 -13.10 0.83
C ASP A 493 13.35 -13.82 0.95
N VAL A 494 14.29 -13.49 0.06
CA VAL A 494 15.73 -13.53 0.37
C VAL A 494 16.35 -12.18 0.00
N HIS A 495 17.21 -11.59 0.85
CA HIS A 495 18.03 -10.45 0.39
C HIS A 495 19.09 -11.00 -0.56
N PHE A 496 18.75 -11.06 -1.83
CA PHE A 496 19.67 -11.47 -2.86
C PHE A 496 20.50 -10.26 -3.29
N GLY A 497 21.76 -10.21 -2.87
CA GLY A 497 22.69 -9.18 -3.30
C GLY A 497 22.75 -9.14 -4.83
N ASP A 498 22.42 -7.99 -5.44
CA ASP A 498 22.24 -7.83 -6.89
C ASP A 498 23.50 -8.17 -7.72
N TYR A 499 24.64 -8.24 -7.03
CA TYR A 499 25.98 -8.61 -7.48
C TYR A 499 26.25 -10.12 -7.63
N VAL A 500 25.38 -11.01 -7.12
CA VAL A 500 25.50 -12.48 -7.25
C VAL A 500 24.69 -12.99 -8.47
N ASP A 501 24.99 -14.18 -8.98
CA ASP A 501 24.22 -14.80 -10.07
C ASP A 501 23.01 -15.59 -9.54
N LYS A 502 21.80 -15.03 -9.66
CA LYS A 502 20.53 -15.69 -9.31
C LYS A 502 20.31 -17.00 -10.07
N THR A 503 20.74 -17.07 -11.33
CA THR A 503 20.53 -18.22 -12.21
C THR A 503 21.31 -19.42 -11.70
N LEU A 504 22.57 -19.19 -11.33
CA LEU A 504 23.46 -20.19 -10.77
C LEU A 504 22.90 -20.74 -9.46
N TRP A 505 22.61 -19.86 -8.50
CA TRP A 505 22.16 -20.27 -7.16
C TRP A 505 20.72 -20.84 -7.12
N LYS A 506 19.96 -20.73 -8.22
CA LYS A 506 18.72 -21.47 -8.45
C LYS A 506 18.94 -22.90 -8.98
N THR A 507 20.14 -23.26 -9.42
CA THR A 507 20.42 -24.65 -9.82
C THR A 507 20.47 -25.55 -8.59
N LYS A 508 19.69 -26.63 -8.59
CA LYS A 508 19.77 -27.68 -7.57
C LYS A 508 21.11 -28.42 -7.75
N GLY A 509 21.91 -28.51 -6.69
CA GLY A 509 23.23 -29.14 -6.73
C GLY A 509 24.26 -28.44 -5.82
N LEU A 510 25.54 -28.71 -6.07
CA LEU A 510 26.67 -28.25 -5.26
C LEU A 510 27.30 -26.98 -5.84
N HIS A 511 27.80 -26.10 -4.99
CA HIS A 511 28.43 -24.83 -5.37
C HIS A 511 29.76 -24.57 -4.64
N ALA A 512 30.60 -23.72 -5.23
CA ALA A 512 31.78 -23.16 -4.58
C ALA A 512 31.92 -21.65 -4.79
N TYR A 513 32.37 -20.96 -3.75
CA TYR A 513 32.46 -19.51 -3.68
C TYR A 513 33.55 -19.06 -2.70
N ILE A 514 34.06 -17.83 -2.89
CA ILE A 514 35.10 -17.28 -2.01
C ILE A 514 34.50 -16.91 -0.65
N THR A 515 35.20 -17.23 0.44
CA THR A 515 34.90 -16.74 1.80
C THR A 515 36.07 -15.93 2.33
N TYR A 516 35.80 -14.83 3.05
CA TYR A 516 36.83 -14.04 3.72
C TYR A 516 36.30 -13.27 4.92
N GLN A 517 37.20 -12.88 5.82
CA GLN A 517 36.97 -11.91 6.88
C GLN A 517 38.26 -11.10 7.12
N THR A 518 38.15 -9.79 7.29
CA THR A 518 39.26 -8.89 7.65
C THR A 518 39.15 -8.41 9.10
N PRO A 519 40.22 -7.86 9.70
CA PRO A 519 40.16 -7.15 10.99
C PRO A 519 39.26 -5.90 10.99
N THR A 520 38.93 -5.33 9.83
CA THR A 520 38.02 -4.19 9.69
C THR A 520 36.54 -4.58 9.69
N TRP A 521 36.22 -5.87 9.81
CA TRP A 521 34.89 -6.45 9.63
C TRP A 521 34.33 -6.27 8.21
N ASP A 522 35.21 -6.30 7.21
CA ASP A 522 34.83 -6.60 5.83
C ASP A 522 34.82 -8.14 5.68
N TYR A 523 33.77 -8.72 5.09
CA TYR A 523 33.62 -10.18 5.02
C TYR A 523 32.75 -10.64 3.85
N ARG A 524 32.87 -11.93 3.52
CA ARG A 524 31.88 -12.79 2.84
C ARG A 524 31.89 -14.12 3.59
N ASN A 525 30.77 -14.51 4.18
CA ASN A 525 30.72 -15.68 5.08
C ASN A 525 30.78 -17.03 4.34
N ALA A 526 31.16 -18.09 5.06
CA ALA A 526 31.20 -19.47 4.58
C ALA A 526 29.83 -20.22 4.71
N TYR A 527 28.72 -19.50 4.52
CA TYR A 527 27.36 -20.06 4.54
C TYR A 527 26.66 -19.78 3.20
N LYS A 528 25.78 -20.69 2.79
CA LYS A 528 25.01 -20.62 1.53
C LYS A 528 24.32 -19.24 1.38
N PRO A 529 24.44 -18.54 0.22
CA PRO A 529 23.95 -17.16 0.07
C PRO A 529 22.43 -16.96 0.04
N LEU A 530 21.61 -17.96 0.39
CA LEU A 530 20.18 -18.02 0.04
C LEU A 530 19.17 -18.16 1.20
N ARG A 531 19.58 -17.94 2.46
CA ARG A 531 18.70 -18.20 3.62
C ARG A 531 17.65 -17.09 3.86
N SER A 532 16.41 -17.43 4.17
CA SER A 532 15.47 -16.50 4.82
C SER A 532 15.76 -16.42 6.33
N LEU A 533 15.86 -15.22 6.91
CA LEU A 533 16.11 -15.03 8.33
C LEU A 533 15.36 -13.82 8.90
N GLY A 534 14.83 -13.98 10.11
CA GLY A 534 14.16 -12.94 10.88
C GLY A 534 15.08 -11.77 11.24
N LYS A 535 14.48 -10.61 11.51
CA LYS A 535 15.16 -9.30 11.58
C LYS A 535 16.15 -9.10 12.73
N ASP A 536 16.28 -10.05 13.64
CA ASP A 536 17.10 -9.95 14.86
C ASP A 536 18.30 -10.93 14.93
N GLU A 537 18.48 -11.83 13.96
CA GLU A 537 19.74 -12.58 13.81
C GLU A 537 20.71 -11.83 12.87
N GLY A 538 21.96 -11.67 13.30
CA GLY A 538 22.93 -10.74 12.69
C GLY A 538 23.35 -11.06 11.25
N SER A 539 22.53 -10.64 10.29
CA SER A 539 22.69 -10.65 8.82
C SER A 539 23.99 -11.28 8.27
N TYR A 540 23.91 -12.55 7.87
CA TYR A 540 25.08 -13.36 7.48
C TYR A 540 25.39 -13.39 5.97
N GLN A 541 24.70 -12.61 5.13
CA GLN A 541 24.63 -12.83 3.66
C GLN A 541 25.34 -11.81 2.77
N TYR A 542 25.91 -10.75 3.34
CA TYR A 542 26.45 -9.64 2.55
C TYR A 542 27.92 -9.83 2.19
N ILE A 543 28.32 -9.36 1.00
CA ILE A 543 29.72 -9.07 0.68
C ILE A 543 30.00 -7.64 1.15
N GLN A 544 30.86 -7.49 2.16
CA GLN A 544 31.26 -6.18 2.68
C GLN A 544 32.69 -5.81 2.26
N ALA A 545 32.86 -4.56 1.82
CA ALA A 545 34.15 -3.96 1.49
C ALA A 545 34.15 -2.45 1.87
N GLY A 546 35.27 -1.95 2.39
CA GLY A 546 35.37 -0.57 2.90
C GLY A 546 34.37 -0.22 4.02
N GLY A 547 33.86 -1.21 4.75
CA GLY A 547 32.86 -1.08 5.83
C GLY A 547 31.42 -0.85 5.36
N ASN A 548 31.07 -1.25 4.14
CA ASN A 548 29.71 -1.20 3.59
C ASN A 548 29.46 -2.45 2.72
N GLU A 549 28.20 -2.79 2.47
CA GLU A 549 27.83 -3.76 1.43
C GLU A 549 28.20 -3.23 0.03
N VAL A 550 28.58 -4.14 -0.87
CA VAL A 550 28.89 -3.86 -2.28
C VAL A 550 27.62 -3.74 -3.15
N THR A 551 27.77 -3.38 -4.43
CA THR A 551 26.65 -3.28 -5.39
C THR A 551 27.05 -3.83 -6.76
N LYS A 552 26.09 -4.35 -7.54
CA LYS A 552 26.30 -4.86 -8.92
C LYS A 552 26.96 -3.85 -9.87
N GLU A 553 26.74 -2.55 -9.65
CA GLU A 553 27.40 -1.48 -10.42
C GLU A 553 28.93 -1.50 -10.31
N ASN A 554 29.46 -1.94 -9.17
CA ASN A 554 30.87 -1.84 -8.83
C ASN A 554 31.54 -3.21 -8.63
N THR A 555 30.77 -4.27 -8.39
CA THR A 555 31.27 -5.59 -8.02
C THR A 555 30.70 -6.68 -8.92
N LYS A 556 31.58 -7.57 -9.40
CA LYS A 556 31.25 -8.77 -10.16
C LYS A 556 31.69 -10.00 -9.36
N VAL A 557 30.72 -10.87 -9.05
CA VAL A 557 30.98 -12.19 -8.44
C VAL A 557 31.02 -13.25 -9.53
N THR A 558 31.96 -14.19 -9.41
CA THR A 558 32.00 -15.45 -10.17
C THR A 558 32.05 -16.57 -9.14
N ASP A 559 30.89 -17.16 -8.85
CA ASP A 559 30.76 -18.44 -8.14
C ASP A 559 30.59 -19.55 -9.19
N VAL A 560 30.68 -20.83 -8.80
CA VAL A 560 30.54 -21.98 -9.72
C VAL A 560 29.65 -23.07 -9.15
N GLN A 561 28.98 -23.81 -10.04
CA GLN A 561 28.34 -25.09 -9.72
C GLN A 561 29.38 -26.20 -9.89
N ILE A 562 29.53 -27.04 -8.87
CA ILE A 562 30.37 -28.24 -8.90
C ILE A 562 29.51 -29.40 -9.42
N THR A 563 29.97 -30.04 -10.50
CA THR A 563 29.23 -31.13 -11.18
C THR A 563 30.02 -32.44 -11.27
N LYS A 564 31.32 -32.40 -10.95
CA LYS A 564 32.27 -33.52 -10.99
C LYS A 564 33.60 -33.14 -10.34
N ASP A 565 34.44 -34.13 -10.03
CA ASP A 565 35.87 -33.92 -9.78
C ASP A 565 36.53 -33.19 -10.97
N GLY A 566 37.39 -32.20 -10.69
CA GLY A 566 38.01 -31.38 -11.72
C GLY A 566 38.47 -30.00 -11.27
N GLU A 567 38.93 -29.19 -12.23
CA GLU A 567 39.39 -27.81 -12.02
C GLU A 567 38.24 -26.80 -12.15
N TYR A 568 38.20 -25.83 -11.24
CA TYR A 568 37.21 -24.75 -11.17
C TYR A 568 37.88 -23.41 -10.87
N THR A 569 37.24 -22.30 -11.26
CA THR A 569 37.73 -20.93 -10.99
C THR A 569 36.60 -20.06 -10.43
N ILE A 570 36.89 -19.34 -9.35
CA ILE A 570 35.97 -18.41 -8.66
C ILE A 570 36.65 -17.05 -8.45
N SER A 571 35.88 -15.97 -8.44
CA SER A 571 36.44 -14.62 -8.32
C SER A 571 35.50 -13.59 -7.71
N LEU A 572 36.09 -12.58 -7.06
CA LEU A 572 35.45 -11.32 -6.71
C LEU A 572 36.23 -10.18 -7.40
N ASP A 573 35.59 -9.42 -8.29
CA ASP A 573 36.13 -8.16 -8.82
C ASP A 573 35.31 -6.99 -8.28
N GLY A 574 35.95 -5.86 -7.96
CA GLY A 574 35.32 -4.69 -7.36
C GLY A 574 35.30 -4.64 -5.83
N VAL A 575 36.16 -5.41 -5.15
CA VAL A 575 36.27 -5.46 -3.68
C VAL A 575 37.53 -4.72 -3.20
N ASP A 576 37.34 -3.56 -2.55
CA ASP A 576 38.42 -2.80 -1.90
C ASP A 576 38.49 -3.13 -0.40
N LEU A 577 39.40 -4.04 -0.05
CA LEU A 577 39.70 -4.47 1.31
C LEU A 577 40.93 -3.76 1.88
N SER A 578 41.53 -2.79 1.15
CA SER A 578 42.80 -2.12 1.49
C SER A 578 42.80 -1.28 2.78
N ALA A 579 41.68 -1.26 3.50
CA ALA A 579 41.57 -0.75 4.86
C ALA A 579 42.19 -1.70 5.92
N ALA A 580 42.41 -2.97 5.56
CA ALA A 580 43.09 -3.98 6.37
C ALA A 580 44.51 -4.28 5.85
N ASN A 581 45.39 -4.74 6.74
CA ASN A 581 46.75 -5.17 6.41
C ASN A 581 46.87 -6.68 6.15
N ASN A 582 45.92 -7.47 6.66
CA ASN A 582 45.89 -8.93 6.58
C ASN A 582 44.44 -9.45 6.67
N TYR A 583 44.26 -10.76 6.47
CA TYR A 583 42.98 -11.45 6.64
C TYR A 583 42.91 -12.14 8.01
N ARG A 584 41.70 -12.30 8.53
CA ARG A 584 41.39 -13.22 9.64
C ARG A 584 40.98 -14.58 9.14
N MET A 585 40.22 -14.60 8.04
CA MET A 585 39.81 -15.80 7.33
C MET A 585 39.89 -15.50 5.83
N LEU A 586 40.35 -16.47 5.04
CA LEU A 586 40.34 -16.42 3.59
C LEU A 586 40.35 -17.85 3.04
N GLY A 587 39.45 -18.17 2.11
CA GLY A 587 39.35 -19.51 1.55
C GLY A 587 38.19 -19.69 0.57
N ILE A 588 37.80 -20.95 0.38
CA ILE A 588 36.73 -21.41 -0.50
C ILE A 588 35.69 -22.12 0.35
N ALA A 589 34.44 -21.70 0.25
CA ALA A 589 33.31 -22.35 0.90
C ALA A 589 32.46 -23.09 -0.13
N THR A 590 31.76 -24.13 0.34
CA THR A 590 30.78 -24.89 -0.43
C THR A 590 29.46 -24.97 0.35
N ASP A 591 28.45 -25.61 -0.24
CA ASP A 591 27.17 -25.97 0.39
C ASP A 591 27.06 -27.48 0.73
N ILE A 592 28.16 -28.23 0.59
CA ILE A 592 28.24 -29.66 0.98
C ILE A 592 28.25 -29.77 2.51
N ASP A 593 27.31 -30.53 3.10
CA ASP A 593 27.30 -30.78 4.54
C ASP A 593 28.55 -31.53 5.01
N TYR A 594 29.33 -30.90 5.90
CA TYR A 594 30.60 -31.46 6.36
C TYR A 594 30.38 -32.72 7.20
N LYS A 595 29.39 -32.76 8.09
CA LYS A 595 29.19 -33.89 9.02
C LYS A 595 28.81 -35.18 8.29
N THR A 596 27.98 -35.05 7.26
CA THR A 596 27.49 -36.14 6.43
C THR A 596 28.59 -36.68 5.53
N TYR A 597 29.39 -35.80 4.91
CA TYR A 597 30.34 -36.20 3.88
C TYR A 597 31.81 -36.28 4.33
N LYS A 598 32.15 -35.96 5.59
CA LYS A 598 33.53 -35.98 6.15
C LYS A 598 34.37 -37.21 5.78
N GLU A 599 33.75 -38.40 5.71
CA GLU A 599 34.44 -39.68 5.45
C GLU A 599 34.70 -39.92 3.95
N SER A 600 34.09 -39.12 3.07
CA SER A 600 34.28 -39.18 1.60
C SER A 600 35.64 -38.63 1.16
N GLY A 601 36.40 -38.00 2.07
CA GLY A 601 37.75 -37.53 1.80
C GLY A 601 37.84 -36.34 0.82
N ILE A 602 36.77 -35.55 0.70
CA ILE A 602 36.68 -34.39 -0.20
C ILE A 602 37.82 -33.39 0.08
N LYS A 603 38.55 -33.00 -0.97
CA LYS A 603 39.71 -32.10 -0.88
C LYS A 603 39.68 -31.04 -1.97
N ILE A 604 40.24 -29.88 -1.64
CA ILE A 604 40.67 -28.89 -2.64
C ILE A 604 42.20 -28.83 -2.68
N THR A 605 42.76 -29.16 -3.84
CA THR A 605 44.20 -29.23 -4.13
C THR A 605 44.59 -28.34 -5.31
N ASN A 606 45.90 -28.17 -5.52
CA ASN A 606 46.46 -27.38 -6.61
C ASN A 606 45.93 -25.93 -6.69
N ALA A 607 45.52 -25.34 -5.56
CA ALA A 607 44.90 -24.04 -5.54
C ALA A 607 45.92 -22.95 -5.86
N THR A 608 45.62 -22.15 -6.88
CA THR A 608 46.33 -20.92 -7.22
C THR A 608 45.45 -19.72 -6.87
N MET A 609 46.09 -18.61 -6.48
CA MET A 609 45.40 -17.41 -6.05
C MET A 609 45.99 -16.17 -6.72
N LYS A 610 45.13 -15.27 -7.20
CA LYS A 610 45.52 -13.93 -7.64
C LYS A 610 44.86 -12.85 -6.80
N VAL A 611 45.63 -11.82 -6.42
CA VAL A 611 45.15 -10.59 -5.78
C VAL A 611 45.45 -9.41 -6.69
N ASP A 612 44.44 -8.62 -7.01
CA ASP A 612 44.51 -7.49 -7.96
C ASP A 612 45.17 -7.86 -9.30
N GLY A 613 44.96 -9.11 -9.75
CA GLY A 613 45.51 -9.68 -10.98
C GLY A 613 46.96 -10.17 -10.90
N LYS A 614 47.56 -10.23 -9.70
CA LYS A 614 48.92 -10.76 -9.46
C LYS A 614 48.87 -12.06 -8.70
N GLU A 615 49.65 -13.04 -9.14
CA GLU A 615 49.78 -14.34 -8.47
C GLU A 615 50.44 -14.20 -7.09
N VAL A 616 49.92 -14.96 -6.12
CA VAL A 616 50.54 -15.14 -4.80
C VAL A 616 51.71 -16.13 -4.94
N THR A 617 52.88 -15.79 -4.38
CA THR A 617 54.16 -16.46 -4.65
C THR A 617 54.25 -17.91 -4.21
N ASP A 618 53.36 -18.34 -3.33
CA ASP A 618 53.43 -19.63 -2.63
C ASP A 618 52.43 -20.64 -3.21
N ALA A 619 51.87 -20.32 -4.40
CA ALA A 619 50.99 -21.18 -5.18
C ALA A 619 51.75 -22.10 -6.16
N PRO A 620 51.21 -23.28 -6.53
CA PRO A 620 49.96 -23.86 -6.04
C PRO A 620 50.10 -24.46 -4.62
N PHE A 621 49.01 -24.42 -3.85
CA PHE A 621 48.92 -24.99 -2.51
C PHE A 621 47.63 -25.79 -2.31
N ASP A 622 47.62 -26.68 -1.33
CA ASP A 622 46.41 -27.41 -0.91
C ASP A 622 45.71 -26.67 0.23
N LEU A 623 44.38 -26.62 0.20
CA LEU A 623 43.58 -25.88 1.20
C LEU A 623 43.14 -26.79 2.35
N THR A 624 43.29 -26.33 3.59
CA THR A 624 42.93 -27.11 4.79
C THR A 624 41.45 -26.97 5.14
N VAL A 625 40.76 -28.09 5.39
CA VAL A 625 39.34 -28.08 5.81
C VAL A 625 39.20 -27.49 7.22
N LYS A 626 38.20 -26.63 7.43
CA LYS A 626 37.77 -26.13 8.74
C LYS A 626 36.64 -26.99 9.29
N GLU A 627 36.98 -27.94 10.16
CA GLU A 627 36.12 -29.04 10.61
C GLU A 627 34.94 -28.65 11.53
N ASP A 628 34.97 -27.46 12.13
CA ASP A 628 33.91 -26.96 13.03
C ASP A 628 32.79 -26.19 12.29
N ASN A 629 32.86 -26.07 10.97
CA ASN A 629 31.78 -25.50 10.15
C ASN A 629 30.69 -26.53 9.81
N LYS A 630 29.46 -26.06 9.56
CA LYS A 630 28.36 -26.89 9.04
C LYS A 630 28.66 -27.39 7.63
N TYR A 631 29.15 -26.50 6.76
CA TYR A 631 29.48 -26.80 5.37
C TYR A 631 30.99 -26.94 5.17
N TYR A 632 31.39 -27.76 4.21
CA TYR A 632 32.79 -27.89 3.79
C TYR A 632 33.37 -26.53 3.42
N THR A 633 34.35 -26.10 4.21
CA THR A 633 35.03 -24.82 4.06
C THR A 633 36.53 -25.07 4.07
N PHE A 634 37.20 -24.70 2.98
CA PHE A 634 38.61 -24.96 2.71
C PHE A 634 39.39 -23.64 2.84
N MET A 635 40.23 -23.53 3.87
CA MET A 635 40.86 -22.28 4.28
C MET A 635 42.31 -22.18 3.80
N ALA A 636 42.66 -21.01 3.24
CA ALA A 636 44.03 -20.61 2.95
C ALA A 636 44.66 -19.87 4.15
N VAL A 637 43.85 -19.02 4.80
CA VAL A 637 44.19 -18.31 6.04
C VAL A 637 43.11 -18.57 7.07
N ASN A 638 43.51 -18.93 8.29
CA ASN A 638 42.66 -18.95 9.46
C ASN A 638 43.46 -18.44 10.67
N ALA A 639 43.25 -17.17 11.05
CA ALA A 639 43.86 -16.54 12.23
C ALA A 639 43.23 -17.01 13.55
N TYR A 640 42.22 -17.89 13.50
CA TYR A 640 41.61 -18.56 14.64
C TYR A 640 42.03 -20.02 14.76
N ALA A 641 43.06 -20.43 14.02
CA ALA A 641 43.69 -21.75 14.11
C ALA A 641 44.11 -22.07 15.55
N LYS A 642 43.90 -23.31 15.98
CA LYS A 642 44.44 -23.81 17.25
C LYS A 642 45.91 -24.19 17.09
N ASP A 643 46.65 -24.23 18.19
CA ASP A 643 48.05 -24.67 18.20
C ASP A 643 48.19 -26.06 17.57
N GLY A 644 48.91 -26.14 16.45
CA GLY A 644 49.11 -27.37 15.67
C GLY A 644 48.26 -27.51 14.40
N GLU A 645 47.26 -26.65 14.18
CA GLU A 645 46.52 -26.59 12.90
C GLU A 645 47.33 -25.83 11.83
N PHE A 646 47.50 -26.40 10.64
CA PHE A 646 48.25 -25.81 9.53
C PHE A 646 47.32 -25.26 8.45
N PHE A 647 47.55 -24.01 8.03
CA PHE A 647 46.86 -23.36 6.90
C PHE A 647 47.91 -22.72 5.98
N PRO A 648 47.84 -22.92 4.65
CA PRO A 648 48.97 -22.76 3.73
C PRO A 648 49.50 -21.31 3.64
N LEU A 649 48.66 -20.30 3.90
CA LEU A 649 49.04 -18.89 3.80
C LEU A 649 49.11 -18.17 5.15
N ASN A 650 48.97 -18.87 6.29
CA ASN A 650 49.03 -18.23 7.61
C ASN A 650 50.37 -17.51 7.85
N GLU A 651 51.52 -18.13 7.54
CA GLU A 651 52.83 -17.50 7.75
C GLU A 651 53.01 -16.21 6.92
N LEU A 652 52.52 -16.18 5.67
CA LEU A 652 52.53 -14.97 4.85
C LEU A 652 51.57 -13.91 5.39
N ASN A 653 50.40 -14.32 5.89
CA ASN A 653 49.38 -13.42 6.42
C ASN A 653 49.81 -12.76 7.73
N ASP A 654 50.41 -13.53 8.64
CA ASP A 654 50.88 -13.06 9.94
C ASP A 654 52.14 -12.20 9.82
N ALA A 655 52.94 -12.42 8.78
CA ALA A 655 54.06 -11.55 8.41
C ALA A 655 53.65 -10.28 7.63
N GLU A 656 52.35 -10.02 7.43
CA GLU A 656 51.80 -8.95 6.57
C GLU A 656 52.38 -8.94 5.13
N LYS A 657 52.73 -10.12 4.60
CA LYS A 657 53.28 -10.32 3.24
C LYS A 657 52.22 -10.75 2.23
N LEU A 658 51.15 -11.38 2.67
CA LEU A 658 50.01 -11.75 1.81
C LEU A 658 49.26 -10.47 1.38
N PRO A 659 49.13 -10.17 0.06
CA PRO A 659 48.47 -8.96 -0.38
C PRO A 659 46.97 -8.96 -0.05
N VAL A 660 46.50 -7.86 0.54
CA VAL A 660 45.06 -7.58 0.71
C VAL A 660 44.53 -6.89 -0.54
N ALA A 661 43.40 -7.36 -1.06
CA ALA A 661 42.82 -6.86 -2.31
C ALA A 661 42.42 -5.38 -2.22
N SER A 662 42.82 -4.59 -3.23
CA SER A 662 42.30 -3.24 -3.46
C SER A 662 41.28 -3.19 -4.60
N LYS A 663 41.14 -4.28 -5.35
CA LYS A 663 40.20 -4.45 -6.45
C LYS A 663 39.65 -5.88 -6.55
N SER A 664 40.47 -6.93 -6.52
CA SER A 664 39.98 -8.28 -6.87
C SER A 664 40.71 -9.44 -6.21
N ILE A 665 39.99 -10.55 -6.04
CA ILE A 665 40.50 -11.86 -5.58
C ILE A 665 40.03 -12.92 -6.58
N GLU A 666 40.92 -13.83 -6.97
CA GLU A 666 40.62 -14.99 -7.84
C GLU A 666 41.28 -16.24 -7.24
N PHE A 667 40.56 -17.36 -7.27
CA PHE A 667 41.08 -18.70 -6.97
C PHE A 667 40.79 -19.64 -8.13
N THR A 668 41.79 -20.38 -8.59
CA THR A 668 41.63 -21.56 -9.48
C THR A 668 42.11 -22.78 -8.73
N PHE A 669 41.34 -23.87 -8.70
CA PHE A 669 41.57 -25.00 -7.81
C PHE A 669 41.03 -26.31 -8.37
N THR A 670 41.59 -27.45 -7.93
CA THR A 670 41.06 -28.79 -8.22
C THR A 670 40.25 -29.31 -7.02
N VAL A 671 39.01 -29.75 -7.23
CA VAL A 671 38.23 -30.49 -6.23
C VAL A 671 38.24 -31.97 -6.56
N THR A 672 38.39 -32.81 -5.52
CA THR A 672 38.38 -34.28 -5.64
C THR A 672 37.60 -34.96 -4.52
N GLY A 673 37.12 -36.18 -4.77
CA GLY A 673 36.44 -37.04 -3.79
C GLY A 673 34.92 -36.88 -3.75
N LEU A 674 34.30 -36.35 -4.82
CA LEU A 674 32.88 -36.05 -4.85
C LEU A 674 31.98 -37.25 -5.17
N ASP A 675 32.54 -38.42 -5.48
CA ASP A 675 31.80 -39.62 -5.93
C ASP A 675 30.55 -39.92 -5.07
N LYS A 676 30.69 -39.92 -3.74
CA LYS A 676 29.57 -40.25 -2.83
C LYS A 676 28.48 -39.19 -2.82
N VAL A 677 28.83 -37.90 -2.83
CA VAL A 677 27.85 -36.81 -2.80
C VAL A 677 27.15 -36.66 -4.16
N LEU A 678 27.86 -36.87 -5.27
CA LEU A 678 27.28 -36.89 -6.61
C LEU A 678 26.38 -38.11 -6.83
N GLN A 679 26.74 -39.27 -6.27
CA GLN A 679 25.86 -40.43 -6.25
C GLN A 679 24.57 -40.13 -5.48
N ASP A 680 24.65 -39.56 -4.27
CA ASP A 680 23.45 -39.25 -3.48
C ASP A 680 22.53 -38.24 -4.17
N ILE A 681 23.10 -37.28 -4.92
CA ILE A 681 22.32 -36.36 -5.75
C ILE A 681 21.62 -37.10 -6.90
N ALA A 682 22.31 -38.02 -7.57
CA ALA A 682 21.76 -38.82 -8.68
C ALA A 682 20.67 -39.80 -8.21
N ASP A 683 20.86 -40.43 -7.05
CA ASP A 683 19.93 -41.38 -6.43
C ASP A 683 18.78 -40.67 -5.68
N GLY A 684 18.78 -39.34 -5.62
CA GLY A 684 17.75 -38.54 -4.93
C GLY A 684 17.76 -38.65 -3.41
N SER A 685 18.85 -39.15 -2.82
CA SER A 685 19.05 -39.34 -1.38
C SER A 685 19.82 -38.18 -0.71
N TYR A 686 20.45 -37.30 -1.50
CA TYR A 686 21.11 -36.10 -0.99
C TYR A 686 20.08 -35.15 -0.40
N ILE A 687 20.22 -34.90 0.90
CA ILE A 687 19.43 -33.93 1.66
C ILE A 687 20.12 -32.56 1.56
N ASP A 688 19.42 -31.55 1.03
CA ASP A 688 19.92 -30.17 1.07
C ASP A 688 19.97 -29.73 2.55
N PRO A 689 21.17 -29.45 3.10
CA PRO A 689 21.29 -29.08 4.50
C PRO A 689 20.68 -27.71 4.80
N GLU A 690 20.37 -26.90 3.78
CA GLU A 690 19.38 -25.82 3.75
C GLU A 690 18.02 -26.22 4.32
N THR A 691 17.31 -27.06 3.55
CA THR A 691 15.87 -27.33 3.72
C THR A 691 15.56 -28.57 4.55
N GLY A 692 16.55 -29.42 4.81
CA GLY A 692 16.34 -30.73 5.44
C GLY A 692 15.60 -31.74 4.54
N LYS A 693 15.42 -31.42 3.25
CA LYS A 693 14.69 -32.22 2.25
C LYS A 693 15.62 -32.74 1.17
N ALA A 694 15.22 -33.81 0.50
CA ALA A 694 15.91 -34.29 -0.70
C ALA A 694 15.81 -33.24 -1.82
N LEU A 695 16.79 -33.16 -2.72
CA LEU A 695 16.76 -32.17 -3.81
C LEU A 695 15.56 -32.35 -4.78
N ASN A 696 14.94 -33.52 -4.81
CA ASN A 696 13.75 -33.83 -5.59
C ASN A 696 12.43 -33.65 -4.81
N ASP A 697 12.47 -33.29 -3.53
CA ASP A 697 11.29 -33.06 -2.69
C ASP A 697 10.86 -31.59 -2.75
N ASP A 698 9.87 -31.32 -3.61
CA ASP A 698 9.25 -30.01 -3.80
C ASP A 698 8.02 -29.78 -2.89
N THR A 699 7.84 -30.59 -1.83
CA THR A 699 6.71 -30.45 -0.91
C THR A 699 6.79 -29.13 -0.11
N PRO A 700 5.73 -28.31 -0.02
CA PRO A 700 5.72 -27.11 0.82
C PRO A 700 5.98 -27.42 2.31
N GLU A 701 6.58 -26.49 3.04
CA GLU A 701 6.85 -26.66 4.47
C GLU A 701 5.69 -26.12 5.33
N ILE A 702 5.18 -26.95 6.25
CA ILE A 702 4.20 -26.55 7.27
C ILE A 702 4.86 -26.73 8.63
N SER A 703 5.01 -25.63 9.36
CA SER A 703 5.49 -25.61 10.74
C SER A 703 4.32 -25.81 11.70
N TYR A 704 4.54 -26.60 12.76
CA TYR A 704 3.58 -26.88 13.82
C TYR A 704 4.10 -26.34 15.17
N GLY A 705 3.18 -25.85 15.99
CA GLY A 705 3.43 -25.33 17.33
C GLY A 705 3.80 -26.43 18.30
N LYS A 706 4.66 -26.09 19.26
CA LYS A 706 5.32 -27.03 20.17
C LYS A 706 4.37 -27.89 21.03
N TYR A 707 3.11 -27.49 21.18
CA TYR A 707 2.12 -28.08 22.10
C TYR A 707 1.00 -28.84 21.40
N ILE A 708 0.98 -28.83 20.06
CA ILE A 708 -0.03 -29.50 19.24
C ILE A 708 0.43 -30.93 18.93
N ASP A 709 -0.46 -31.92 19.06
CA ASP A 709 -0.17 -33.28 18.61
C ASP A 709 -0.17 -33.33 17.08
N LYS A 710 1.03 -33.17 16.52
CA LYS A 710 1.29 -33.30 15.08
C LYS A 710 0.75 -34.63 14.52
N SER A 711 0.86 -35.73 15.25
CA SER A 711 0.41 -37.06 14.78
C SER A 711 -1.11 -37.22 14.77
N LEU A 712 -1.82 -36.34 15.50
CA LEU A 712 -3.27 -36.22 15.45
C LEU A 712 -3.69 -35.41 14.22
N TRP A 713 -3.13 -34.21 14.03
CA TRP A 713 -3.48 -33.32 12.92
C TRP A 713 -2.95 -33.77 11.55
N GLU A 714 -1.97 -34.68 11.50
CA GLU A 714 -1.59 -35.39 10.26
C GLU A 714 -2.62 -36.46 9.84
N LYS A 715 -3.63 -36.78 10.67
CA LYS A 715 -4.71 -37.69 10.29
C LYS A 715 -5.72 -36.99 9.40
N LYS A 716 -5.98 -37.61 8.26
CA LYS A 716 -6.91 -37.12 7.25
C LYS A 716 -8.35 -37.43 7.68
N GLY A 717 -9.11 -36.38 8.00
CA GLY A 717 -10.48 -36.48 8.49
C GLY A 717 -10.90 -35.19 9.19
N ALA A 718 -11.76 -35.30 10.19
CA ALA A 718 -12.24 -34.16 10.96
C ALA A 718 -11.72 -34.18 12.41
N HIS A 719 -11.58 -32.98 12.97
CA HIS A 719 -11.01 -32.71 14.27
C HIS A 719 -11.87 -31.74 15.08
N ALA A 720 -11.63 -31.72 16.39
CA ALA A 720 -12.10 -30.65 17.26
C ALA A 720 -11.07 -30.25 18.31
N TYR A 721 -11.17 -28.99 18.74
CA TYR A 721 -10.31 -28.39 19.72
C TYR A 721 -11.07 -27.38 20.58
N LEU A 722 -10.57 -27.13 21.79
CA LEU A 722 -11.12 -26.13 22.70
C LEU A 722 -10.81 -24.73 22.17
N MET A 723 -11.80 -23.85 22.07
CA MET A 723 -11.61 -22.44 21.73
C MET A 723 -12.09 -21.53 22.87
N TYR A 724 -11.44 -20.38 23.03
CA TYR A 724 -11.85 -19.36 24.00
C TYR A 724 -11.30 -17.98 23.62
N GLN A 725 -11.94 -16.95 24.15
CA GLN A 725 -11.42 -15.58 24.18
C GLN A 725 -11.86 -14.92 25.48
N THR A 726 -10.96 -14.28 26.21
CA THR A 726 -11.25 -13.54 27.44
C THR A 726 -11.45 -12.04 27.18
N ALA A 727 -12.00 -11.34 28.17
CA ALA A 727 -12.06 -9.88 28.17
C ALA A 727 -10.66 -9.20 28.13
N SER A 728 -9.59 -9.89 28.55
CA SER A 728 -8.19 -9.42 28.48
C SER A 728 -7.54 -9.61 27.10
N TRP A 729 -8.24 -10.16 26.11
CA TRP A 729 -7.68 -10.60 24.82
C TRP A 729 -6.62 -11.71 24.92
N ASP A 730 -6.77 -12.57 25.91
CA ASP A 730 -6.17 -13.91 25.91
C ASP A 730 -7.10 -14.87 25.14
N TYR A 731 -6.56 -15.73 24.28
CA TYR A 731 -7.37 -16.54 23.36
C TYR A 731 -6.69 -17.83 22.90
N ARG A 732 -7.51 -18.78 22.44
CA ARG A 732 -7.14 -19.81 21.45
C ARG A 732 -8.16 -19.71 20.32
N ASP A 733 -7.66 -19.37 19.13
CA ASP A 733 -8.49 -18.88 18.03
C ASP A 733 -9.31 -19.99 17.34
N ALA A 734 -10.54 -19.68 16.91
CA ALA A 734 -11.36 -20.53 16.05
C ALA A 734 -11.31 -20.10 14.56
N PHE A 735 -10.64 -18.98 14.23
CA PHE A 735 -10.66 -18.36 12.92
C PHE A 735 -9.54 -18.86 11.98
N LYS A 736 -9.90 -19.89 11.20
CA LYS A 736 -9.25 -20.39 9.97
C LYS A 736 -7.82 -20.97 10.05
N PRO A 737 -7.60 -22.14 9.42
CA PRO A 737 -6.28 -22.52 8.91
C PRO A 737 -5.68 -21.40 8.05
N GLN A 738 -4.45 -20.99 8.35
CA GLN A 738 -3.58 -20.16 7.50
C GLN A 738 -4.23 -18.92 6.82
N LYS A 739 -4.58 -17.89 7.60
CA LYS A 739 -4.29 -16.51 7.12
C LYS A 739 -2.90 -16.10 7.59
N LYS A 740 -2.07 -15.53 6.70
CA LYS A 740 -0.83 -14.85 7.08
C LYS A 740 -1.20 -13.62 7.91
N LEU A 741 -1.18 -13.74 9.23
CA LEU A 741 -1.18 -12.58 10.11
C LEU A 741 0.23 -11.95 10.09
N ALA A 742 0.29 -10.63 9.92
CA ALA A 742 1.55 -9.94 9.68
C ALA A 742 2.43 -9.87 10.93
N LYS A 743 3.45 -10.74 10.95
CA LYS A 743 4.43 -11.01 12.02
C LYS A 743 3.86 -11.81 13.19
N ASP A 744 4.55 -12.91 13.46
CA ASP A 744 4.40 -13.82 14.58
C ASP A 744 3.20 -14.79 14.47
N ALA A 745 3.49 -15.97 13.89
CA ALA A 745 2.95 -17.30 14.20
C ALA A 745 1.46 -17.68 13.90
N HIS A 746 1.34 -18.64 12.97
CA HIS A 746 0.60 -19.91 13.10
C HIS A 746 -0.85 -19.94 13.67
N ALA A 747 -1.85 -20.08 12.77
CA ALA A 747 -3.27 -19.95 13.06
C ALA A 747 -4.00 -21.15 13.76
N PHE A 748 -3.32 -22.26 14.07
CA PHE A 748 -3.88 -23.35 14.90
C PHE A 748 -3.21 -23.48 16.28
N GLU A 749 -2.08 -22.81 16.43
CA GLU A 749 -1.00 -23.22 17.33
C GLU A 749 -0.78 -22.23 18.47
N TYR A 750 -1.42 -21.06 18.36
CA TYR A 750 -1.20 -19.93 19.23
C TYR A 750 -2.26 -19.88 20.33
N ILE A 751 -1.81 -20.12 21.56
CA ILE A 751 -2.60 -20.09 22.78
C ILE A 751 -2.04 -18.95 23.64
N ARG A 752 -2.87 -17.99 24.03
CA ARG A 752 -2.46 -16.87 24.89
C ARG A 752 -3.11 -16.92 26.26
N ALA A 753 -2.30 -16.57 27.27
CA ALA A 753 -2.69 -16.50 28.67
C ALA A 753 -1.87 -15.40 29.38
N ALA A 754 -2.51 -14.62 30.26
CA ALA A 754 -1.91 -13.49 30.97
C ALA A 754 -1.11 -12.52 30.04
N GLY A 755 -1.60 -12.30 28.82
CA GLY A 755 -0.98 -11.45 27.80
C GLY A 755 0.22 -12.05 27.06
N ASN A 756 0.62 -13.29 27.34
CA ASN A 756 1.78 -13.96 26.73
C ASN A 756 1.35 -15.23 25.98
N GLU A 757 2.24 -15.81 25.17
CA GLU A 757 2.07 -17.16 24.60
C GLU A 757 2.17 -18.22 25.71
N ALA A 758 1.43 -19.32 25.55
CA ALA A 758 1.43 -20.45 26.48
C ALA A 758 2.84 -21.04 26.69
N ALA A 759 3.12 -21.46 27.92
CA ALA A 759 4.43 -21.93 28.34
C ALA A 759 4.74 -23.34 27.80
N ASP A 760 6.03 -23.70 27.73
CA ASP A 760 6.46 -25.04 27.24
C ASP A 760 5.94 -26.23 28.08
N THR A 761 5.26 -25.96 29.21
CA THR A 761 4.62 -26.94 30.10
C THR A 761 3.12 -27.13 29.85
N THR A 762 2.49 -26.29 29.04
CA THR A 762 1.05 -26.37 28.72
C THR A 762 0.77 -27.64 27.92
N LYS A 763 -0.30 -28.36 28.29
CA LYS A 763 -0.73 -29.58 27.60
C LYS A 763 -2.06 -29.32 26.92
N VAL A 764 -2.15 -29.67 25.65
CA VAL A 764 -3.35 -29.51 24.83
C VAL A 764 -3.88 -30.90 24.48
N GLN A 765 -5.18 -31.11 24.67
CA GLN A 765 -5.89 -32.27 24.15
C GLN A 765 -6.87 -31.79 23.08
N ASP A 766 -6.48 -32.00 21.83
CA ASP A 766 -7.38 -31.94 20.66
C ASP A 766 -7.86 -33.37 20.34
N VAL A 767 -8.91 -33.50 19.52
CA VAL A 767 -9.48 -34.80 19.14
C VAL A 767 -9.62 -34.96 17.64
N TYR A 768 -9.48 -36.21 17.17
CA TYR A 768 -9.85 -36.66 15.83
C TYR A 768 -11.18 -37.41 15.94
N PHE A 769 -12.13 -37.13 15.04
CA PHE A 769 -13.43 -37.77 15.01
C PHE A 769 -13.40 -39.05 14.15
N ASP A 770 -13.56 -40.20 14.81
CA ASP A 770 -13.64 -41.53 14.17
C ASP A 770 -15.07 -42.11 14.12
N LYS A 771 -16.03 -41.51 14.85
CA LYS A 771 -17.44 -41.93 14.97
C LYS A 771 -18.29 -40.85 15.66
N ASP A 772 -19.61 -40.98 15.58
CA ASP A 772 -20.52 -40.32 16.55
C ASP A 772 -20.27 -40.88 17.96
N GLY A 773 -20.18 -40.00 18.97
CA GLY A 773 -19.90 -40.41 20.35
C GLY A 773 -19.31 -39.33 21.24
N ASP A 774 -18.77 -39.77 22.39
CA ASP A 774 -18.21 -38.91 23.43
C ASP A 774 -16.72 -38.61 23.20
N TYR A 775 -16.37 -37.33 23.31
CA TYR A 775 -15.02 -36.79 23.17
C TYR A 775 -14.71 -35.79 24.29
N THR A 776 -13.43 -35.43 24.43
CA THR A 776 -12.97 -34.43 25.41
C THR A 776 -11.87 -33.60 24.79
N VAL A 777 -12.05 -32.28 24.82
CA VAL A 777 -10.98 -31.31 24.51
C VAL A 777 -10.58 -30.57 25.78
N SER A 778 -9.29 -30.32 25.98
CA SER A 778 -8.79 -29.63 27.17
C SER A 778 -7.49 -28.87 26.93
N ILE A 779 -7.22 -27.93 27.85
CA ILE A 779 -5.94 -27.26 28.00
C ILE A 779 -5.59 -27.28 29.48
N ASP A 780 -4.48 -27.92 29.85
CA ASP A 780 -3.92 -27.96 31.21
C ASP A 780 -2.64 -27.12 31.30
N GLY A 781 -2.47 -26.41 32.42
CA GLY A 781 -1.35 -25.51 32.66
C GLY A 781 -1.55 -24.12 32.02
N ILE A 782 -2.78 -23.60 32.07
CA ILE A 782 -3.15 -22.30 31.52
C ILE A 782 -3.81 -21.39 32.57
N ASP A 783 -3.35 -20.14 32.66
CA ASP A 783 -3.82 -19.14 33.62
C ASP A 783 -4.54 -17.98 32.92
N LEU A 784 -5.86 -18.00 32.98
CA LEU A 784 -6.78 -16.97 32.46
C LEU A 784 -7.35 -16.09 33.59
N SER A 785 -6.92 -16.29 34.84
CA SER A 785 -7.46 -15.61 36.04
C SER A 785 -7.20 -14.10 36.08
N ALA A 786 -6.39 -13.57 35.16
CA ALA A 786 -6.18 -12.14 34.93
C ALA A 786 -7.38 -11.44 34.26
N ALA A 787 -8.34 -12.20 33.71
CA ALA A 787 -9.58 -11.68 33.14
C ALA A 787 -10.77 -11.82 34.10
N ASN A 788 -11.78 -10.97 33.91
CA ASN A 788 -13.05 -10.97 34.66
C ASN A 788 -14.19 -11.72 33.94
N ALA A 789 -14.09 -11.96 32.62
CA ALA A 789 -15.11 -12.65 31.83
C ALA A 789 -14.51 -13.36 30.61
N PHE A 790 -15.21 -14.38 30.10
CA PHE A 790 -15.04 -14.86 28.73
C PHE A 790 -15.87 -14.00 27.77
N ASN A 791 -15.28 -13.57 26.65
CA ASN A 791 -16.05 -13.10 25.50
C ASN A 791 -16.52 -14.28 24.64
N MET A 792 -15.73 -15.37 24.58
CA MET A 792 -16.06 -16.62 23.87
C MET A 792 -15.56 -17.84 24.65
N LEU A 793 -16.30 -18.94 24.60
CA LEU A 793 -15.88 -20.27 25.06
C LEU A 793 -16.65 -21.34 24.29
N GLY A 794 -15.97 -22.35 23.75
CA GLY A 794 -16.65 -23.40 22.97
C GLY A 794 -15.74 -24.49 22.40
N VAL A 795 -16.31 -25.27 21.49
CA VAL A 795 -15.62 -26.32 20.71
C VAL A 795 -15.57 -25.88 19.25
N ALA A 796 -14.37 -25.67 18.72
CA ALA A 796 -14.14 -25.42 17.32
C ALA A 796 -13.85 -26.73 16.56
N THR A 797 -14.23 -26.78 15.29
CA THR A 797 -14.03 -27.94 14.41
C THR A 797 -13.56 -27.50 13.02
N ASP A 798 -13.05 -28.45 12.23
CA ASP A 798 -12.79 -28.29 10.79
C ASP A 798 -13.91 -28.88 9.90
N ILE A 799 -15.08 -29.16 10.50
CA ILE A 799 -16.24 -29.75 9.80
C ILE A 799 -17.00 -28.67 9.03
N ALA A 800 -17.02 -28.78 7.71
CA ALA A 800 -17.70 -27.82 6.83
C ALA A 800 -19.23 -27.91 6.95
N TRP A 801 -19.88 -26.90 7.55
CA TRP A 801 -21.30 -26.97 7.93
C TRP A 801 -22.27 -26.98 6.73
N LYS A 802 -21.86 -26.38 5.61
CA LYS A 802 -22.61 -26.41 4.34
C LYS A 802 -22.56 -27.78 3.66
N THR A 803 -21.47 -28.52 3.86
CA THR A 803 -21.24 -29.85 3.28
C THR A 803 -21.83 -30.96 4.13
N TYR A 804 -21.73 -30.81 5.46
CA TYR A 804 -22.21 -31.77 6.46
C TYR A 804 -23.24 -31.12 7.39
N PRO A 805 -24.41 -30.69 6.88
CA PRO A 805 -25.43 -30.07 7.71
C PRO A 805 -26.02 -31.07 8.70
N GLY A 806 -26.31 -30.60 9.91
CA GLY A 806 -26.97 -31.40 10.96
C GLY A 806 -26.01 -32.04 11.97
N VAL A 807 -24.72 -31.68 11.96
CA VAL A 807 -23.80 -32.04 13.05
C VAL A 807 -24.15 -31.24 14.30
N THR A 808 -24.25 -31.92 15.44
CA THR A 808 -24.61 -31.32 16.74
C THR A 808 -23.59 -31.66 17.81
N VAL A 809 -23.28 -30.72 18.69
CA VAL A 809 -22.45 -30.92 19.89
C VAL A 809 -23.27 -30.67 21.15
N THR A 810 -23.29 -31.64 22.05
CA THR A 810 -23.86 -31.51 23.39
C THR A 810 -22.74 -31.56 24.42
N ALA A 811 -22.51 -30.47 25.14
CA ALA A 811 -21.58 -30.45 26.26
C ALA A 811 -22.16 -31.27 27.41
N LYS A 812 -21.51 -32.40 27.72
CA LYS A 812 -21.81 -33.22 28.90
C LYS A 812 -21.33 -32.52 30.16
N SER A 813 -20.14 -31.91 30.09
CA SER A 813 -19.57 -31.12 31.19
C SER A 813 -18.56 -30.10 30.65
N ILE A 814 -18.67 -28.84 31.07
CA ILE A 814 -17.62 -27.83 30.94
C ILE A 814 -17.04 -27.59 32.33
N LYS A 815 -15.71 -27.67 32.46
CA LYS A 815 -15.01 -27.48 33.73
C LYS A 815 -13.92 -26.42 33.61
N LEU A 816 -13.90 -25.49 34.58
CA LEU A 816 -12.85 -24.50 34.81
C LEU A 816 -12.10 -24.90 36.09
N ASP A 817 -10.78 -25.13 36.04
CA ASP A 817 -9.99 -25.69 37.15
C ASP A 817 -10.62 -26.95 37.79
N GLY A 818 -11.29 -27.77 36.97
CA GLY A 818 -12.01 -28.97 37.39
C GLY A 818 -13.41 -28.74 38.00
N LYS A 819 -13.83 -27.48 38.23
CA LYS A 819 -15.18 -27.10 38.70
C LYS A 819 -16.16 -27.13 37.53
N GLU A 820 -17.19 -27.98 37.59
CA GLU A 820 -18.28 -28.07 36.59
C GLU A 820 -19.09 -26.76 36.60
N VAL A 821 -19.11 -26.04 35.46
CA VAL A 821 -19.83 -24.77 35.26
C VAL A 821 -21.01 -24.89 34.30
N LEU A 822 -20.99 -25.86 33.39
CA LEU A 822 -22.11 -26.22 32.52
C LEU A 822 -22.19 -27.75 32.40
N LYS A 823 -23.41 -28.26 32.26
CA LYS A 823 -23.67 -29.70 32.18
C LYS A 823 -24.84 -30.01 31.24
N ASP A 824 -24.79 -31.17 30.57
CA ASP A 824 -25.88 -31.77 29.79
C ASP A 824 -26.62 -30.77 28.87
N SER A 825 -25.86 -29.89 28.20
CA SER A 825 -26.37 -28.72 27.46
C SER A 825 -25.97 -28.78 25.98
N VAL A 826 -26.94 -28.58 25.09
CA VAL A 826 -26.68 -28.44 23.64
C VAL A 826 -25.96 -27.13 23.40
N LEU A 827 -24.82 -27.16 22.71
CA LEU A 827 -24.09 -25.96 22.32
C LEU A 827 -24.61 -25.50 20.96
N PRO A 828 -25.24 -24.32 20.82
CA PRO A 828 -25.67 -23.82 19.53
C PRO A 828 -24.45 -23.60 18.60
N PRO A 829 -24.56 -23.96 17.31
CA PRO A 829 -23.52 -23.71 16.33
C PRO A 829 -23.61 -22.29 15.76
N LYS A 830 -22.49 -21.58 15.68
CA LYS A 830 -22.41 -20.26 15.04
C LYS A 830 -22.28 -20.39 13.52
N THR A 831 -23.41 -20.53 12.82
CA THR A 831 -23.46 -20.88 11.38
C THR A 831 -23.63 -19.72 10.40
N GLU A 832 -24.28 -18.61 10.77
CA GLU A 832 -24.67 -17.56 9.79
C GLU A 832 -23.90 -16.24 9.92
N GLU A 833 -23.57 -15.78 11.13
CA GLU A 833 -22.80 -14.54 11.33
C GLU A 833 -21.27 -14.72 11.22
N ASN A 834 -20.79 -15.95 11.27
CA ASN A 834 -19.37 -16.25 11.14
C ASN A 834 -18.94 -16.23 9.67
N LYS A 835 -17.85 -15.53 9.36
CA LYS A 835 -17.16 -15.54 8.04
C LYS A 835 -16.44 -16.88 7.71
N ASN A 836 -16.91 -17.99 8.30
CA ASN A 836 -16.28 -19.31 8.28
C ASN A 836 -17.23 -20.35 7.68
N ASP A 837 -16.69 -21.28 6.89
CA ASP A 837 -17.44 -22.43 6.35
C ASP A 837 -17.52 -23.62 7.33
N TYR A 838 -16.91 -23.52 8.52
CA TYR A 838 -16.74 -24.62 9.48
C TYR A 838 -17.55 -24.41 10.77
N TYR A 839 -17.98 -25.50 11.42
CA TYR A 839 -18.72 -25.44 12.68
C TYR A 839 -17.86 -24.95 13.85
N THR A 840 -18.41 -24.00 14.62
CA THR A 840 -17.97 -23.66 15.98
C THR A 840 -19.18 -23.73 16.90
N PHE A 841 -19.11 -24.54 17.96
CA PHE A 841 -20.20 -24.79 18.90
C PHE A 841 -19.92 -24.05 20.21
N MET A 842 -20.79 -23.11 20.55
CA MET A 842 -20.50 -22.08 21.54
C MET A 842 -21.23 -22.34 22.87
N ALA A 843 -20.54 -22.11 23.98
CA ALA A 843 -21.13 -22.06 25.33
C ALA A 843 -21.32 -20.61 25.81
N ILE A 844 -20.44 -19.70 25.35
CA ILE A 844 -20.47 -18.25 25.59
C ILE A 844 -20.17 -17.58 24.25
N ASP A 845 -21.00 -16.63 23.83
CA ASP A 845 -20.71 -15.73 22.71
C ASP A 845 -21.28 -14.33 22.97
N LYS A 846 -20.41 -13.45 23.46
CA LYS A 846 -20.73 -12.07 23.83
C LYS A 846 -21.30 -11.20 22.71
N TRP A 847 -21.18 -11.63 21.46
CA TRP A 847 -21.66 -10.87 20.29
C TRP A 847 -22.99 -11.39 19.72
N ALA A 848 -23.51 -12.50 20.23
CA ALA A 848 -24.84 -12.96 19.90
C ALA A 848 -25.91 -12.23 20.75
N ASP A 849 -27.19 -12.46 20.43
CA ASP A 849 -28.30 -11.94 21.22
C ASP A 849 -28.21 -12.40 22.69
N GLU A 850 -28.56 -11.51 23.63
CA GLU A 850 -28.46 -11.75 25.07
C GLU A 850 -29.27 -12.99 25.50
N GLY A 851 -28.61 -13.94 26.17
CA GLY A 851 -29.21 -15.22 26.59
C GLY A 851 -29.31 -16.29 25.49
N SER A 852 -28.65 -16.12 24.34
CA SER A 852 -28.66 -17.10 23.25
C SER A 852 -27.77 -18.34 23.51
N HIS A 853 -26.74 -18.22 24.35
CA HIS A 853 -25.85 -19.33 24.72
C HIS A 853 -25.92 -19.68 26.21
N PRO A 854 -25.65 -20.94 26.61
CA PRO A 854 -25.94 -21.42 27.97
C PRO A 854 -25.18 -20.74 29.13
N LEU A 855 -24.11 -19.99 28.86
CA LEU A 855 -23.29 -19.31 29.87
C LEU A 855 -23.12 -17.79 29.63
N ASP A 856 -23.87 -17.18 28.70
CA ASP A 856 -23.74 -15.75 28.38
C ASP A 856 -23.95 -14.87 29.62
N ASP A 857 -25.08 -15.03 30.31
CA ASP A 857 -25.42 -14.28 31.52
C ASP A 857 -24.37 -14.46 32.63
N ALA A 858 -23.91 -15.70 32.84
CA ALA A 858 -22.91 -16.01 33.87
C ALA A 858 -21.55 -15.37 33.57
N SER A 859 -21.19 -15.24 32.29
CA SER A 859 -19.96 -14.54 31.87
C SER A 859 -20.13 -13.03 31.92
N ALA A 860 -21.27 -12.50 31.46
CA ALA A 860 -21.55 -11.07 31.42
C ALA A 860 -21.69 -10.44 32.81
N ASN A 861 -22.21 -11.19 33.79
CA ASN A 861 -22.35 -10.78 35.18
C ASN A 861 -21.12 -11.12 36.04
N GLU A 862 -20.01 -11.58 35.46
CA GLU A 862 -18.76 -11.97 36.15
C GLU A 862 -18.96 -13.06 37.23
N GLU A 863 -19.94 -13.97 37.04
CA GLU A 863 -20.24 -15.08 37.96
C GLU A 863 -19.32 -16.30 37.75
N LEU A 864 -18.64 -16.37 36.61
CA LEU A 864 -17.64 -17.39 36.29
C LEU A 864 -16.26 -17.01 36.86
N GLU A 865 -15.74 -17.83 37.76
CA GLU A 865 -14.33 -17.76 38.18
C GLU A 865 -13.44 -18.23 37.01
N LEU A 866 -12.65 -17.31 36.43
CA LEU A 866 -11.75 -17.63 35.32
C LEU A 866 -10.64 -18.60 35.77
N PRO A 867 -10.33 -19.63 34.97
CA PRO A 867 -9.44 -20.71 35.37
C PRO A 867 -7.99 -20.23 35.50
N SER A 868 -7.31 -20.73 36.54
CA SER A 868 -5.89 -20.48 36.82
C SER A 868 -4.99 -21.64 36.43
N GLN A 869 -5.57 -22.81 36.09
CA GLN A 869 -4.84 -24.02 35.73
C GLN A 869 -5.40 -24.76 34.51
N SER A 870 -6.72 -24.92 34.34
CA SER A 870 -7.23 -25.72 33.23
C SER A 870 -8.65 -25.38 32.74
N VAL A 871 -8.87 -25.69 31.47
CA VAL A 871 -10.19 -25.65 30.80
C VAL A 871 -10.43 -27.01 30.17
N SER A 872 -11.61 -27.59 30.36
CA SER A 872 -11.99 -28.83 29.66
C SER A 872 -13.47 -28.86 29.29
N ILE A 873 -13.76 -29.45 28.13
CA ILE A 873 -15.11 -29.66 27.61
C ILE A 873 -15.23 -31.14 27.25
N GLU A 874 -16.04 -31.86 28.01
CA GLU A 874 -16.54 -33.21 27.69
C GLU A 874 -17.82 -33.05 26.88
N PHE A 875 -17.89 -33.62 25.68
CA PHE A 875 -19.03 -33.44 24.79
C PHE A 875 -19.37 -34.70 23.97
N THR A 876 -20.63 -34.84 23.60
CA THR A 876 -21.09 -35.81 22.61
C THR A 876 -21.25 -35.11 21.27
N VAL A 877 -20.65 -35.65 20.20
CA VAL A 877 -20.90 -35.24 18.81
C VAL A 877 -21.83 -36.25 18.13
N SER A 878 -22.70 -35.76 17.24
CA SER A 878 -23.57 -36.61 16.43
C SER A 878 -23.78 -36.00 15.04
N GLY A 879 -24.05 -36.85 14.04
CA GLY A 879 -24.30 -36.44 12.65
C GLY A 879 -23.11 -36.62 11.69
N LEU A 880 -22.03 -37.30 12.10
CA LEU A 880 -20.81 -37.47 11.28
C LEU A 880 -20.92 -38.55 10.19
N ASP A 881 -22.07 -39.22 10.13
CA ASP A 881 -22.38 -40.38 9.29
C ASP A 881 -22.04 -40.20 7.79
N GLN A 882 -22.16 -38.99 7.24
CA GLN A 882 -21.79 -38.69 5.85
C GLN A 882 -20.30 -38.36 5.72
N LEU A 883 -19.76 -37.55 6.64
CA LEU A 883 -18.34 -37.18 6.68
C LEU A 883 -17.44 -38.41 6.78
N LEU A 884 -17.77 -39.37 7.66
CA LEU A 884 -16.99 -40.59 7.86
C LEU A 884 -17.04 -41.51 6.63
N LYS A 885 -18.16 -41.53 5.89
CA LYS A 885 -18.24 -42.22 4.59
C LYS A 885 -17.36 -41.52 3.56
N ASP A 886 -17.35 -40.19 3.52
CA ASP A 886 -16.52 -39.44 2.57
C ASP A 886 -15.02 -39.58 2.87
N VAL A 887 -14.62 -39.65 4.15
CA VAL A 887 -13.23 -39.98 4.54
C VAL A 887 -12.87 -41.40 4.10
N ALA A 888 -13.74 -42.39 4.36
CA ALA A 888 -13.50 -43.80 4.02
C ALA A 888 -13.51 -44.09 2.50
N ASN A 889 -14.30 -43.35 1.73
CA ASN A 889 -14.38 -43.46 0.26
C ASN A 889 -13.35 -42.60 -0.46
N GLY A 890 -12.67 -41.70 0.25
CA GLY A 890 -11.76 -40.73 -0.33
C GLY A 890 -12.40 -39.62 -1.13
N THR A 891 -13.64 -39.26 -0.77
CA THR A 891 -14.38 -38.11 -1.29
C THR A 891 -14.34 -36.91 -0.35
N TYR A 892 -13.80 -37.07 0.87
CA TYR A 892 -13.53 -35.98 1.80
C TYR A 892 -12.54 -34.98 1.19
N ILE A 893 -12.91 -33.71 1.22
CA ILE A 893 -12.05 -32.59 0.84
C ILE A 893 -11.35 -32.11 2.10
N ASP A 894 -10.04 -32.14 2.08
CA ASP A 894 -9.18 -31.66 3.15
C ASP A 894 -9.39 -30.16 3.40
N PRO A 895 -9.79 -29.73 4.62
CA PRO A 895 -10.06 -28.31 4.91
C PRO A 895 -8.80 -27.44 4.99
N GLN A 896 -7.61 -28.05 5.10
CA GLN A 896 -6.31 -27.38 5.11
C GLN A 896 -5.71 -27.26 3.70
N THR A 897 -5.89 -28.26 2.84
CA THR A 897 -5.28 -28.29 1.49
C THR A 897 -6.25 -28.06 0.32
N GLY A 898 -7.57 -28.08 0.57
CA GLY A 898 -8.61 -27.93 -0.44
C GLY A 898 -8.71 -29.10 -1.43
N LYS A 899 -8.03 -30.23 -1.16
CA LYS A 899 -7.93 -31.36 -2.08
C LYS A 899 -8.71 -32.58 -1.57
N GLN A 900 -9.30 -33.30 -2.51
CA GLN A 900 -9.87 -34.62 -2.26
C GLN A 900 -8.76 -35.61 -1.85
N ILE A 901 -9.01 -36.42 -0.83
CA ILE A 901 -8.01 -37.29 -0.20
C ILE A 901 -8.22 -38.76 -0.59
N ASP A 902 -7.24 -39.43 -1.21
CA ASP A 902 -7.28 -40.90 -1.40
C ASP A 902 -6.85 -41.64 -0.11
N PRO A 903 -7.72 -42.49 0.49
CA PRO A 903 -7.41 -43.29 1.68
C PRO A 903 -6.54 -44.53 1.40
N ASN A 904 -6.33 -44.90 0.13
CA ASN A 904 -5.56 -46.07 -0.28
C ASN A 904 -4.21 -45.73 -0.95
N ALA A 905 -3.83 -44.44 -0.97
CA ALA A 905 -2.60 -43.99 -1.63
C ALA A 905 -1.33 -44.60 -1.00
N LYS A 906 -0.74 -45.58 -1.68
CA LYS A 906 0.65 -46.02 -1.45
C LYS A 906 1.66 -45.01 -2.02
N PRO A 907 2.90 -44.97 -1.51
CA PRO A 907 3.97 -44.17 -2.12
C PRO A 907 4.15 -44.53 -3.60
N ALA A 908 4.14 -43.52 -4.48
CA ALA A 908 4.24 -43.72 -5.92
C ALA A 908 5.68 -44.07 -6.35
N GLU A 909 5.82 -45.16 -7.11
CA GLU A 909 7.08 -45.50 -7.78
C GLU A 909 7.34 -44.57 -8.98
N SER A 910 8.61 -44.29 -9.24
CA SER A 910 9.04 -43.30 -10.25
C SER A 910 8.92 -43.82 -11.69
N PRO A 911 8.31 -43.06 -12.63
CA PRO A 911 8.27 -43.42 -14.05
C PRO A 911 9.64 -43.28 -14.74
N ALA A 912 9.97 -44.25 -15.61
CA ALA A 912 11.27 -44.30 -16.29
C ALA A 912 11.48 -43.21 -17.35
N ALA A 913 12.74 -42.79 -17.52
CA ALA A 913 13.16 -41.72 -18.42
C ALA A 913 13.19 -42.13 -19.92
N PRO A 914 12.84 -41.21 -20.84
CA PRO A 914 13.20 -41.29 -22.26
C PRO A 914 14.53 -40.56 -22.58
N THR A 915 15.25 -41.06 -23.58
CA THR A 915 16.63 -40.68 -23.95
C THR A 915 16.77 -39.46 -24.89
N GLN A 916 17.95 -38.80 -24.85
CA GLN A 916 18.47 -37.84 -25.86
C GLN A 916 18.65 -38.51 -27.25
N VAL A 917 18.98 -37.88 -28.40
CA VAL A 917 19.85 -36.73 -28.83
C VAL A 917 19.44 -36.37 -30.32
N PRO A 918 20.12 -35.51 -31.16
CA PRO A 918 21.05 -34.37 -30.96
C PRO A 918 20.82 -33.09 -31.84
N SER A 919 21.35 -31.96 -31.35
CA SER A 919 22.09 -30.85 -32.00
C SER A 919 22.19 -30.69 -33.54
N ALA A 920 22.01 -29.45 -34.04
CA ALA A 920 23.04 -28.67 -34.78
C ALA A 920 22.67 -27.19 -35.09
N SER A 921 23.60 -26.26 -34.85
CA SER A 921 23.60 -24.83 -35.30
C SER A 921 24.32 -24.70 -36.68
N PRO A 922 24.81 -23.54 -37.21
CA PRO A 922 24.70 -22.10 -36.82
C PRO A 922 24.53 -21.08 -38.01
N SER A 923 24.61 -19.76 -37.73
CA SER A 923 25.50 -18.76 -38.43
C SER A 923 24.91 -17.46 -39.05
N ASN A 924 25.49 -16.34 -38.61
CA ASN A 924 26.01 -15.17 -39.37
C ASN A 924 25.15 -13.97 -39.86
N VAL A 925 25.42 -12.84 -39.17
CA VAL A 925 25.50 -11.40 -39.53
C VAL A 925 26.50 -11.14 -40.71
N PRO A 926 26.63 -9.99 -41.47
CA PRO A 926 26.12 -8.59 -41.30
C PRO A 926 25.57 -7.79 -42.55
N SER A 927 25.01 -6.59 -42.26
CA SER A 927 25.12 -5.25 -42.94
C SER A 927 25.01 -5.03 -44.46
N ALA A 928 24.20 -4.01 -44.87
CA ALA A 928 24.64 -2.69 -45.39
C ALA A 928 23.58 -1.93 -46.24
N VAL A 929 23.71 -0.59 -46.30
CA VAL A 929 22.82 0.40 -46.96
C VAL A 929 23.15 0.59 -48.46
N PRO A 930 22.30 1.26 -49.28
CA PRO A 930 22.60 2.65 -49.65
C PRO A 930 21.38 3.59 -49.81
N SER A 931 21.62 4.90 -49.93
CA SER A 931 20.61 5.98 -50.00
C SER A 931 20.59 6.73 -51.34
N ALA A 932 19.44 7.35 -51.67
CA ALA A 932 19.22 8.54 -52.54
C ALA A 932 17.70 8.67 -52.84
N SER A 933 17.09 9.81 -53.19
CA SER A 933 17.39 11.26 -53.02
C SER A 933 16.08 12.05 -53.32
N ALA A 934 16.01 13.36 -53.00
CA ALA A 934 14.81 14.20 -53.13
C ALA A 934 14.56 14.73 -54.58
N PRO A 935 13.45 15.46 -54.83
CA PRO A 935 13.55 16.93 -54.80
C PRO A 935 12.31 17.67 -54.23
N ALA A 936 12.39 19.01 -54.20
CA ALA A 936 11.61 19.90 -53.32
C ALA A 936 10.63 20.85 -54.04
N ALA A 937 9.81 21.57 -53.25
CA ALA A 937 9.22 22.86 -53.61
C ALA A 937 9.36 23.87 -52.45
N LYS A 938 9.64 25.15 -52.77
CA LYS A 938 9.69 26.31 -51.85
C LYS A 938 8.27 26.93 -51.81
N THR A 939 7.79 27.66 -50.80
CA THR A 939 8.27 28.94 -50.19
C THR A 939 7.48 29.16 -48.86
N THR A 940 7.69 30.14 -47.97
CA THR A 940 8.69 31.22 -47.76
C THR A 940 8.77 31.52 -46.24
N THR A 941 9.77 32.25 -45.75
CA THR A 941 9.94 32.54 -44.31
C THR A 941 10.20 34.04 -44.03
N PRO A 942 9.47 34.68 -43.11
CA PRO A 942 9.93 35.87 -42.38
C PRO A 942 10.59 35.50 -41.04
N ALA A 943 11.44 36.40 -40.53
CA ALA A 943 12.39 36.14 -39.43
C ALA A 943 11.80 35.58 -38.12
N ALA A 944 12.56 34.69 -37.47
CA ALA A 944 12.25 34.15 -36.16
C ALA A 944 12.35 35.22 -35.06
N VAL A 945 11.26 35.39 -34.31
CA VAL A 945 11.28 36.10 -33.01
C VAL A 945 11.70 35.09 -31.95
N THR A 946 12.94 35.17 -31.48
CA THR A 946 13.38 34.34 -30.34
C THR A 946 12.74 34.84 -29.05
N SER A 947 11.68 34.17 -28.60
CA SER A 947 11.06 34.39 -27.29
C SER A 947 12.10 34.29 -26.17
N ALA A 948 12.13 35.29 -25.27
CA ALA A 948 13.09 35.31 -24.17
C ALA A 948 12.91 34.09 -23.24
N PRO A 949 13.98 33.48 -22.69
CA PRO A 949 13.85 32.26 -21.90
C PRO A 949 12.99 32.44 -20.64
N SER A 950 11.83 31.78 -20.61
CA SER A 950 10.89 31.80 -19.49
C SER A 950 11.53 31.34 -18.18
N ILE A 951 11.10 31.94 -17.07
CA ILE A 951 11.55 31.59 -15.71
C ILE A 951 10.78 30.35 -15.24
N VAL A 952 11.49 29.28 -14.89
CA VAL A 952 10.91 27.95 -14.55
C VAL A 952 11.00 27.59 -13.06
N GLY A 953 11.12 28.60 -12.20
CA GLY A 953 11.19 28.43 -10.76
C GLY A 953 11.32 29.77 -10.02
N PRO A 954 11.43 29.78 -8.68
CA PRO A 954 11.32 31.00 -7.89
C PRO A 954 12.19 32.16 -8.38
N LYS A 955 11.55 33.34 -8.53
CA LYS A 955 12.16 34.59 -9.03
C LYS A 955 13.36 35.04 -8.17
N VAL A 956 14.22 35.88 -8.74
CA VAL A 956 15.39 36.41 -8.01
C VAL A 956 14.94 37.09 -6.70
N ASN A 957 15.70 36.89 -5.63
CA ASN A 957 15.43 37.29 -4.26
C ASN A 957 14.37 36.50 -3.47
N ALA A 958 13.58 35.62 -4.09
CA ALA A 958 12.69 34.71 -3.38
C ALA A 958 13.44 33.82 -2.38
N THR A 959 12.77 33.40 -1.30
CA THR A 959 13.32 32.50 -0.28
C THR A 959 12.49 31.25 -0.14
N PHE A 960 13.14 30.10 -0.01
CA PHE A 960 12.49 28.81 0.20
C PHE A 960 13.27 27.96 1.20
N THR A 961 12.67 26.89 1.72
CA THR A 961 13.34 25.93 2.59
C THR A 961 13.47 24.57 1.92
N SER A 962 14.56 23.86 2.22
CA SER A 962 14.71 22.45 1.87
C SER A 962 15.65 21.77 2.87
N GLY A 963 15.20 20.64 3.42
CA GLY A 963 15.88 19.89 4.47
C GLY A 963 16.33 20.75 5.65
N ASN A 964 17.64 20.88 5.85
CA ASN A 964 18.23 21.61 6.98
C ASN A 964 18.35 23.13 6.76
N TYR A 965 18.03 23.65 5.56
CA TYR A 965 18.48 24.96 5.11
C TYR A 965 17.34 25.88 4.65
N LYS A 966 17.50 27.18 4.91
CA LYS A 966 16.75 28.25 4.23
C LYS A 966 17.62 28.83 3.12
N TYR A 967 17.11 28.91 1.90
CA TYR A 967 17.78 29.41 0.71
C TYR A 967 17.21 30.76 0.27
N LYS A 968 18.01 31.58 -0.41
CA LYS A 968 17.58 32.76 -1.17
C LYS A 968 18.09 32.67 -2.60
N VAL A 969 17.23 32.87 -3.59
CA VAL A 969 17.56 32.87 -5.02
C VAL A 969 18.46 34.07 -5.34
N THR A 970 19.58 33.81 -6.01
CA THR A 970 20.53 34.81 -6.50
C THR A 970 20.56 34.91 -8.03
N LYS A 971 20.11 33.87 -8.74
CA LYS A 971 19.74 33.92 -10.16
C LYS A 971 18.56 32.96 -10.35
N ALA A 972 17.48 33.41 -10.97
CA ALA A 972 16.35 32.54 -11.32
C ALA A 972 16.82 31.41 -12.26
N ALA A 973 16.12 30.29 -12.24
CA ALA A 973 16.27 29.27 -13.27
C ALA A 973 15.42 29.67 -14.49
N THR A 974 15.90 29.38 -15.69
CA THR A 974 15.14 29.52 -16.93
C THR A 974 15.09 28.19 -17.66
N THR A 975 14.19 28.06 -18.64
CA THR A 975 14.05 26.88 -19.51
C THR A 975 15.40 26.33 -20.01
N VAL A 976 16.36 27.21 -20.31
CA VAL A 976 17.69 26.85 -20.83
C VAL A 976 18.82 26.81 -19.79
N ALA A 977 18.59 27.24 -18.54
CA ALA A 977 19.69 27.42 -17.57
C ALA A 977 19.32 27.25 -16.09
N LYS A 978 20.06 26.37 -15.41
CA LYS A 978 20.00 26.17 -13.94
C LYS A 978 20.31 27.46 -13.18
N GLY A 979 19.45 27.78 -12.21
CA GLY A 979 19.55 28.96 -11.36
C GLY A 979 20.69 28.89 -10.33
N THR A 980 20.80 29.91 -9.48
CA THR A 980 21.72 29.90 -8.33
C THR A 980 21.06 30.36 -7.04
N VAL A 981 21.46 29.76 -5.92
CA VAL A 981 20.97 30.09 -4.56
C VAL A 981 22.11 30.26 -3.57
N LYS A 982 21.83 31.00 -2.49
CA LYS A 982 22.67 31.08 -1.28
C LYS A 982 21.92 30.58 -0.05
N VAL A 983 22.58 29.86 0.84
CA VAL A 983 22.01 29.48 2.16
C VAL A 983 21.95 30.71 3.05
N VAL A 984 20.77 31.14 3.49
CA VAL A 984 20.56 32.32 4.35
C VAL A 984 20.21 31.98 5.80
N GLY A 985 19.86 30.73 6.11
CA GLY A 985 19.51 30.30 7.46
C GLY A 985 19.40 28.78 7.59
N LEU A 986 18.97 28.33 8.77
CA LEU A 986 18.63 26.93 9.07
C LEU A 986 17.12 26.78 9.34
N THR A 987 16.58 25.60 9.06
CA THR A 987 15.22 25.20 9.47
C THR A 987 15.17 24.81 10.96
N LYS A 988 13.97 24.56 11.53
CA LYS A 988 13.82 24.02 12.90
C LYS A 988 14.65 22.72 13.07
N LYS A 989 14.63 21.84 12.06
CA LYS A 989 15.44 20.60 11.94
C LYS A 989 16.96 20.92 11.89
N GLY A 990 17.37 21.78 10.96
CA GLY A 990 18.78 22.16 10.79
C GLY A 990 19.42 22.86 12.00
N ALA A 991 18.64 23.58 12.81
CA ALA A 991 19.12 24.21 14.04
C ALA A 991 19.43 23.18 15.16
N LYS A 992 18.74 22.03 15.17
CA LYS A 992 18.96 20.93 16.13
C LYS A 992 20.05 19.93 15.68
N ALA A 993 20.34 19.85 14.39
CA ALA A 993 21.21 18.82 13.80
C ALA A 993 22.63 18.72 14.40
N LYS A 994 23.11 17.47 14.64
CA LYS A 994 24.48 17.18 15.14
C LYS A 994 25.57 17.46 14.08
N LYS A 995 25.30 17.22 12.80
CA LYS A 995 26.18 17.47 11.64
C LYS A 995 25.39 18.22 10.56
N LEU A 996 26.03 19.08 9.77
CA LEU A 996 25.40 19.82 8.66
C LEU A 996 26.27 19.76 7.40
N ASN A 997 25.76 19.18 6.31
CA ASN A 997 26.44 19.11 5.02
C ASN A 997 25.68 19.94 3.98
N VAL A 998 26.22 21.10 3.59
CA VAL A 998 25.59 21.96 2.58
C VAL A 998 25.72 21.28 1.20
N PRO A 999 24.60 20.99 0.49
CA PRO A 999 24.66 20.30 -0.80
C PRO A 999 25.24 21.23 -1.88
N ALA A 1000 25.78 20.65 -2.97
CA ALA A 1000 26.37 21.41 -4.07
C ALA A 1000 25.30 22.03 -5.01
N THR A 1001 24.18 21.32 -5.14
CA THR A 1001 23.00 21.63 -5.94
C THR A 1001 21.75 21.35 -5.10
N ILE A 1002 20.62 21.95 -5.46
CA ILE A 1002 19.31 21.66 -4.87
C ILE A 1002 18.24 21.87 -5.95
N LYS A 1003 17.12 21.14 -5.89
CA LYS A 1003 15.91 21.44 -6.68
C LYS A 1003 14.88 22.17 -5.79
N LYS A 1004 14.00 22.98 -6.39
CA LYS A 1004 12.72 23.41 -5.80
C LYS A 1004 11.78 23.63 -6.99
N GLN A 1005 10.62 22.97 -6.97
CA GLN A 1005 9.89 22.64 -8.21
C GLN A 1005 10.84 21.87 -9.17
N THR A 1006 10.57 21.89 -10.47
CA THR A 1006 11.43 21.30 -11.51
C THR A 1006 12.80 22.01 -11.65
N ALA A 1007 12.92 23.27 -11.21
CA ALA A 1007 14.12 24.08 -11.32
C ALA A 1007 15.33 23.57 -10.50
N GLY A 1008 16.41 23.23 -11.22
CA GLY A 1008 17.71 22.94 -10.62
C GLY A 1008 18.52 24.21 -10.29
N TYR A 1009 19.01 24.32 -9.05
CA TYR A 1009 19.83 25.44 -8.57
C TYR A 1009 21.23 24.98 -8.12
N LYS A 1010 22.27 25.73 -8.51
CA LYS A 1010 23.62 25.60 -7.93
C LYS A 1010 23.70 26.40 -6.62
N VAL A 1011 24.12 25.74 -5.52
CA VAL A 1011 24.27 26.38 -4.21
C VAL A 1011 25.65 27.04 -4.14
N THR A 1012 25.75 28.32 -4.51
CA THR A 1012 27.03 29.01 -4.78
C THR A 1012 27.57 29.82 -3.60
N ALA A 1013 26.75 30.15 -2.61
CA ALA A 1013 27.13 30.99 -1.49
C ALA A 1013 26.41 30.68 -0.17
N ILE A 1014 26.89 31.31 0.90
CA ILE A 1014 26.20 31.38 2.20
C ILE A 1014 26.03 32.86 2.57
N GLY A 1015 24.94 33.19 3.29
CA GLY A 1015 24.59 34.53 3.73
C GLY A 1015 25.21 34.91 5.08
N ALA A 1016 25.12 36.20 5.41
CA ALA A 1016 25.43 36.66 6.76
C ALA A 1016 24.49 35.98 7.76
N LYS A 1017 25.00 35.58 8.93
CA LYS A 1017 24.25 34.87 9.99
C LYS A 1017 23.69 33.47 9.59
N ALA A 1018 24.01 32.91 8.42
CA ALA A 1018 23.37 31.67 7.91
C ALA A 1018 23.42 30.44 8.84
N PHE A 1019 24.43 30.31 9.69
CA PHE A 1019 24.57 29.26 10.71
C PHE A 1019 24.58 29.82 12.14
N LYS A 1020 24.15 31.07 12.35
CA LYS A 1020 24.25 31.75 13.66
C LYS A 1020 23.56 30.91 14.75
N GLY A 1021 24.31 30.56 15.79
CA GLY A 1021 23.81 29.79 16.93
C GLY A 1021 23.66 28.28 16.70
N SER A 1022 24.12 27.74 15.56
CA SER A 1022 23.99 26.30 15.26
C SER A 1022 24.58 25.41 16.37
N LYS A 1023 23.82 24.35 16.71
CA LYS A 1023 24.23 23.32 17.68
C LYS A 1023 25.15 22.24 17.06
N ALA A 1024 25.40 22.28 15.76
CA ALA A 1024 26.19 21.28 15.04
C ALA A 1024 27.66 21.23 15.51
N THR A 1025 28.22 20.02 15.57
CA THR A 1025 29.63 19.76 15.90
C THR A 1025 30.52 19.71 14.66
N ALA A 1026 29.95 19.41 13.49
CA ALA A 1026 30.64 19.46 12.20
C ALA A 1026 29.79 20.16 11.14
N ILE A 1027 30.40 21.05 10.35
CA ILE A 1027 29.76 21.69 9.19
C ILE A 1027 30.64 21.51 7.95
N THR A 1028 30.04 21.11 6.82
CA THR A 1028 30.68 20.98 5.51
C THR A 1028 30.12 22.00 4.53
N LEU A 1029 30.99 22.81 3.92
CA LEU A 1029 30.69 23.68 2.79
C LEU A 1029 31.09 22.99 1.47
N ASN A 1030 30.21 23.05 0.48
CA ASN A 1030 30.37 22.45 -0.84
C ASN A 1030 31.54 23.06 -1.66
N LYS A 1031 31.79 22.50 -2.87
CA LYS A 1031 32.87 22.94 -3.78
C LYS A 1031 32.63 24.31 -4.46
N ASN A 1032 31.42 24.84 -4.39
CA ASN A 1032 30.99 26.08 -5.05
C ASN A 1032 31.14 27.31 -4.12
N ILE A 1033 31.06 27.15 -2.80
CA ILE A 1033 31.09 28.24 -1.81
C ILE A 1033 32.52 28.75 -1.60
N LYS A 1034 32.84 29.90 -2.22
CA LYS A 1034 34.18 30.52 -2.22
C LYS A 1034 34.36 31.66 -1.21
N THR A 1035 33.31 32.07 -0.49
CA THR A 1035 33.33 33.23 0.43
C THR A 1035 32.59 32.93 1.73
N ILE A 1036 33.11 33.41 2.86
CA ILE A 1036 32.44 33.37 4.18
C ILE A 1036 32.15 34.81 4.64
N PRO A 1037 30.88 35.24 4.72
CA PRO A 1037 30.49 36.60 5.09
C PRO A 1037 30.49 36.83 6.62
N SER A 1038 30.24 38.08 7.01
CA SER A 1038 30.21 38.48 8.43
C SER A 1038 29.16 37.71 9.22
N ALA A 1039 29.50 37.36 10.46
CA ALA A 1039 28.68 36.58 11.39
C ALA A 1039 28.13 35.23 10.88
N ALA A 1040 28.59 34.69 9.74
CA ALA A 1040 28.06 33.45 9.14
C ALA A 1040 27.95 32.27 10.13
N PHE A 1041 28.95 32.11 11.01
CA PHE A 1041 29.03 31.08 12.05
C PHE A 1041 29.02 31.67 13.46
N ALA A 1042 28.48 32.87 13.65
CA ALA A 1042 28.49 33.51 14.96
C ALA A 1042 27.76 32.65 16.01
N ASN A 1043 28.30 32.57 17.22
CA ASN A 1043 27.77 31.78 18.34
C ASN A 1043 27.60 30.26 18.07
N CYS A 1044 28.31 29.67 17.10
CA CYS A 1044 28.37 28.20 16.93
C CYS A 1044 29.20 27.55 18.06
N LYS A 1045 28.67 27.54 19.30
CA LYS A 1045 29.39 27.17 20.52
C LYS A 1045 29.91 25.71 20.51
N LYS A 1046 29.24 24.80 19.78
CA LYS A 1046 29.55 23.35 19.71
C LYS A 1046 30.43 22.94 18.51
N LEU A 1047 30.71 23.83 17.55
CA LEU A 1047 31.44 23.50 16.32
C LEU A 1047 32.89 23.08 16.59
N LYS A 1048 33.22 21.82 16.27
CA LYS A 1048 34.56 21.20 16.38
C LYS A 1048 35.26 21.05 15.03
N THR A 1049 34.51 20.84 13.94
CA THR A 1049 35.06 20.58 12.59
C THR A 1049 34.41 21.46 11.54
N LEU A 1050 35.21 22.11 10.70
CA LEU A 1050 34.74 22.83 9.51
C LEU A 1050 35.42 22.25 8.27
N THR A 1051 34.65 21.62 7.39
CA THR A 1051 35.13 21.15 6.08
C THR A 1051 34.80 22.21 5.02
N VAL A 1052 35.81 22.69 4.30
CA VAL A 1052 35.63 23.65 3.20
C VAL A 1052 36.20 23.05 1.92
N LYS A 1053 35.34 22.51 1.05
CA LYS A 1053 35.77 21.82 -0.17
C LYS A 1053 36.39 22.77 -1.21
N ALA A 1054 35.98 24.03 -1.26
CA ALA A 1054 36.54 25.06 -2.16
C ALA A 1054 37.80 25.75 -1.61
N LYS A 1055 38.66 26.28 -2.49
CA LYS A 1055 39.68 27.29 -2.13
C LYS A 1055 38.99 28.64 -1.92
N LEU A 1056 38.99 29.15 -0.69
CA LEU A 1056 38.31 30.40 -0.33
C LEU A 1056 39.02 31.62 -0.94
N LYS A 1057 38.22 32.57 -1.44
CA LYS A 1057 38.69 33.89 -1.92
C LYS A 1057 38.60 34.97 -0.83
N LYS A 1058 37.54 34.97 -0.01
CA LYS A 1058 37.30 36.02 1.02
C LYS A 1058 36.66 35.44 2.28
N VAL A 1059 37.15 35.88 3.45
CA VAL A 1059 36.56 35.62 4.77
C VAL A 1059 36.42 36.95 5.50
N ALA A 1060 35.22 37.29 5.96
CA ALA A 1060 34.96 38.55 6.65
C ALA A 1060 35.44 38.54 8.11
N LYS A 1061 35.75 39.73 8.65
CA LYS A 1061 35.92 39.93 10.08
C LYS A 1061 34.63 39.50 10.82
N LYS A 1062 34.76 38.99 12.05
CA LYS A 1062 33.66 38.55 12.93
C LYS A 1062 32.82 37.35 12.42
N SER A 1063 33.21 36.65 11.34
CA SER A 1063 32.48 35.46 10.82
C SER A 1063 32.26 34.35 11.85
N PHE A 1064 33.17 34.18 12.82
CA PHE A 1064 33.11 33.17 13.89
C PHE A 1064 33.04 33.80 15.30
N LYS A 1065 32.49 35.02 15.43
CA LYS A 1065 32.35 35.70 16.74
C LYS A 1065 31.53 34.81 17.69
N GLY A 1066 32.08 34.50 18.87
CA GLY A 1066 31.39 33.69 19.89
C GLY A 1066 31.55 32.16 19.77
N CYS A 1067 32.33 31.65 18.80
CA CYS A 1067 32.71 30.23 18.77
C CYS A 1067 33.68 29.90 19.93
N LYS A 1068 33.42 28.83 20.69
CA LYS A 1068 34.21 28.51 21.91
C LYS A 1068 35.30 27.45 21.71
N LYS A 1069 35.07 26.42 20.89
CA LYS A 1069 35.96 25.24 20.72
C LYS A 1069 37.04 25.47 19.66
N LYS A 1070 38.21 24.81 19.78
CA LYS A 1070 39.22 24.74 18.71
C LYS A 1070 38.58 24.06 17.49
N ILE A 1071 38.62 24.68 16.31
CA ILE A 1071 37.98 24.17 15.09
C ILE A 1071 39.04 23.49 14.20
N LYS A 1072 38.92 22.18 13.98
CA LYS A 1072 39.71 21.41 13.00
C LYS A 1072 39.23 21.75 11.59
N VAL A 1073 40.11 22.25 10.73
CA VAL A 1073 39.77 22.61 9.34
C VAL A 1073 40.12 21.46 8.40
N LYS A 1074 39.11 20.94 7.69
CA LYS A 1074 39.29 20.01 6.57
C LYS A 1074 39.13 20.76 5.24
N GLY A 1075 39.77 20.27 4.19
CA GLY A 1075 39.62 20.78 2.82
C GLY A 1075 39.88 19.67 1.79
N ALA A 1076 39.54 19.90 0.53
CA ALA A 1076 39.62 18.88 -0.53
C ALA A 1076 41.05 18.37 -0.82
N SER A 1077 42.08 19.11 -0.42
CA SER A 1077 43.47 18.64 -0.42
C SER A 1077 44.28 19.35 0.66
N ALA A 1078 45.48 18.86 0.97
CA ALA A 1078 46.39 19.53 1.91
C ALA A 1078 46.72 20.97 1.49
N LYS A 1079 46.87 21.24 0.18
CA LYS A 1079 47.11 22.57 -0.41
C LYS A 1079 45.92 23.51 -0.18
N VAL A 1080 44.68 23.03 -0.43
CA VAL A 1080 43.44 23.80 -0.17
C VAL A 1080 43.25 24.04 1.34
N ARG A 1081 43.49 23.04 2.19
CA ARG A 1081 43.43 23.15 3.65
C ARG A 1081 44.38 24.23 4.18
N LYS A 1082 45.68 24.16 3.83
CA LYS A 1082 46.71 25.14 4.26
C LYS A 1082 46.33 26.57 3.84
N ALA A 1083 45.87 26.77 2.60
CA ALA A 1083 45.42 28.08 2.11
C ALA A 1083 44.18 28.60 2.86
N ASN A 1084 43.17 27.75 3.06
CA ASN A 1084 41.94 28.12 3.76
C ASN A 1084 42.20 28.47 5.24
N VAL A 1085 43.07 27.74 5.96
CA VAL A 1085 43.44 28.08 7.34
C VAL A 1085 44.08 29.47 7.45
N LYS A 1086 44.99 29.83 6.53
CA LYS A 1086 45.61 31.18 6.49
C LYS A 1086 44.56 32.28 6.30
N LEU A 1087 43.53 32.04 5.49
CA LEU A 1087 42.46 33.02 5.24
C LEU A 1087 41.40 33.06 6.36
N LEU A 1088 41.03 31.90 6.93
CA LEU A 1088 40.07 31.80 8.03
C LEU A 1088 40.52 32.56 9.28
N LYS A 1089 41.84 32.56 9.58
CA LYS A 1089 42.42 33.36 10.68
C LYS A 1089 42.17 34.87 10.51
N LYS A 1090 41.98 35.39 9.29
CA LYS A 1090 41.61 36.80 9.04
C LYS A 1090 40.20 37.17 9.53
N SER A 1091 39.37 36.19 9.92
CA SER A 1091 38.07 36.45 10.56
C SER A 1091 38.17 37.08 11.95
N GLY A 1092 39.35 37.09 12.55
CA GLY A 1092 39.58 37.43 13.97
C GLY A 1092 39.51 36.22 14.90
N TYR A 1093 39.11 35.04 14.40
CA TYR A 1093 39.12 33.81 15.18
C TYR A 1093 40.46 33.08 15.05
N LYS A 1094 41.23 33.04 16.15
CA LYS A 1094 42.59 32.46 16.16
C LYS A 1094 42.62 30.93 16.36
N LYS A 1095 41.56 30.30 16.90
CA LYS A 1095 41.54 28.89 17.34
C LYS A 1095 41.21 27.88 16.20
N PHE A 1096 41.83 28.02 15.03
CA PHE A 1096 41.77 27.02 13.95
C PHE A 1096 42.99 26.08 14.01
N LYS A 1097 42.76 24.76 13.88
CA LYS A 1097 43.79 23.70 13.75
C LYS A 1097 43.73 23.09 12.36
#